data_AF-Q9Y6X9-F1
#
_entry.id   AF-Q9Y6X9-F1
#
_cell.length_a   1.000
_cell.length_b   1.000
_cell.length_c   1.000
_cell.angle_alpha   90.00
_cell.angle_beta   90.00
_cell.angle_gamma   90.00
#
_symmetry.space_group_name_H-M   'P 1'
#
loop_
_entity.id
_entity.type
_entity.pdbx_description
1 polymer ?
#
loop_
_entity_poly.entity_id
_entity_poly.type
_entity_poly.pdbx_seq_one_letter_code
_entity_poly.pdbx_strand_id
1 'polypeptide(L)'
;MAFTNYSSLNRAQLTFEYLHTNSTTHEFLFGALAELVDNARDADATRIDIYAERREDLRGGFMLCFLDDGAGMDPSDAASVIQFGKSAKRTPESTQIGQYGNGLKSGSMRIGKDFILFTKKEDTMTCLFLSRTFHEEEGIDEVIVPLPTWNARTREPVTDNVEKFAIETELIYKYSPFRTEEEVMTQFMKIPGDSGTLVIIFNLKLMDNGEPELDIISNPRDIQMAETSPEGTKPERRSFRAYAAVLYIDPRMRIFIHGHKVQTKRLSCCLYKPRMYKYTSSRFKTRAEQEVKKAEHVARIAEEKAREAESKARTLEVRLGGDLTRDSRVMLRQVQNRAITLRREADVKKRIKEAKQRALKEPKELNFVFGVNIEHRDLDGMFIYNCSRLIKMYEKVGPQLEGGMACGGVVGVVDVPYLVLEPTHNKQDFADAKEYRHLLRAMGEHLAQYWKDIAIAQRGIIKFWDEFGYLSANWNQPPSSELRYKRRRAMEIPTTIQCDLCLKWRTLPFQLSSVEKDYPDTWVCSMNPDPEQDRCEASEQKQKVPLGTFRKDMKTQEEKQKQLTEKIRQQQEKLEALQKTTPIRSQADLKKLPLEVTTRPSTEEPVRRPQRPRSPPLPAVIRNAPSRPPSLPTPRPASQPRKAPVISSTPKLPALAAREEASTSRLLQPPEAPRKPANTLVKTASRPAPLVQQLSPSLLPNSKSPREVPSPKVIKTPVVKKTESPIKLSPATPSRKRSVAVSDEEEVEEEAERRKERCKRGRFVVKEEKKDSNELSDSAGEEDSADLKRAQKDKGLHVEVRVNREWYTGRVTAVEVGKHVVRWKVKFDYVPTDTTPRDRWVEKGSEDVRLMKPPSPEHQSLDTQQEGGEEEVGPVAQQAIAVAEPSTSECLRIEPDTTALSTNHETIDLLVQILRNCLRYFLPPSFPISKKQLSAMNSDELISFPLKEYFKQYEVGLQNLCNSYQSRADSRAKASEESLRTSERKLRETEEKLQKLRTNIVALLQKVQEDIDINTDDELDAYIEDLITKGD
;
A
#
# COMPACT_ATOMS: atom_id res chain seq x y z
N MET A 1 -7.36 11.61 15.74
CA MET A 1 -8.18 11.14 16.89
C MET A 1 -7.32 10.24 17.77
N ALA A 2 -6.22 10.76 18.32
CA ALA A 2 -5.43 10.01 19.30
C ALA A 2 -6.07 10.15 20.69
N PHE A 3 -5.94 9.13 21.54
CA PHE A 3 -6.45 9.18 22.92
C PHE A 3 -5.47 9.90 23.86
N THR A 4 -4.18 9.76 23.62
CA THR A 4 -3.09 10.43 24.34
C THR A 4 -1.97 10.80 23.36
N ASN A 5 -0.95 11.51 23.83
CA ASN A 5 0.25 11.77 23.05
C ASN A 5 1.12 10.49 22.97
N TYR A 6 1.52 10.11 21.77
CA TYR A 6 2.36 8.93 21.51
C TYR A 6 3.81 9.30 21.17
N SER A 7 4.23 10.56 21.37
CA SER A 7 5.54 11.06 20.96
C SER A 7 6.75 10.34 21.58
N SER A 8 6.56 9.62 22.70
CA SER A 8 7.58 8.85 23.42
C SER A 8 7.65 7.35 23.05
N LEU A 9 6.76 6.83 22.20
CA LEU A 9 6.79 5.42 21.80
C LEU A 9 7.82 5.19 20.68
N ASN A 10 8.52 4.05 20.69
CA ASN A 10 9.40 3.65 19.59
C ASN A 10 8.62 3.61 18.26
N ARG A 11 9.24 4.10 17.18
CA ARG A 11 8.74 3.96 15.81
C ARG A 11 9.39 2.74 15.16
N ALA A 12 8.74 2.17 14.15
CA ALA A 12 9.47 1.34 13.19
C ALA A 12 10.32 2.28 12.31
N GLN A 13 11.61 2.01 12.22
CA GLN A 13 12.55 2.67 11.31
C GLN A 13 12.89 1.74 10.14
N LEU A 14 13.49 2.30 9.09
CA LEU A 14 14.01 1.55 7.95
C LEU A 14 15.53 1.59 8.02
N THR A 15 16.15 0.43 8.03
CA THR A 15 17.61 0.31 7.89
C THR A 15 18.01 0.32 6.43
N PHE A 16 19.27 0.65 6.18
CA PHE A 16 19.93 0.60 4.89
C PHE A 16 19.75 -0.75 4.18
N GLU A 17 19.92 -1.88 4.89
CA GLU A 17 19.73 -3.22 4.31
C GLU A 17 18.27 -3.58 3.99
N TYR A 18 17.29 -2.81 4.50
CA TYR A 18 15.92 -2.95 4.03
C TYR A 18 15.79 -2.58 2.54
N LEU A 19 16.63 -1.68 2.02
CA LEU A 19 16.65 -1.35 0.58
C LEU A 19 16.98 -2.56 -0.28
N HIS A 20 17.94 -3.40 0.15
CA HIS A 20 18.23 -4.66 -0.51
C HIS A 20 17.09 -5.67 -0.33
N THR A 21 16.66 -5.88 0.91
CA THR A 21 15.58 -6.82 1.27
C THR A 21 14.32 -6.56 0.47
N ASN A 22 13.97 -5.29 0.27
CA ASN A 22 12.81 -4.84 -0.51
C ASN A 22 12.92 -5.12 -2.02
N SER A 23 14.14 -5.22 -2.56
CA SER A 23 14.40 -5.47 -3.99
C SER A 23 14.34 -6.95 -4.39
N THR A 24 14.55 -7.88 -3.44
CA THR A 24 14.55 -9.33 -3.71
C THR A 24 13.18 -9.84 -4.18
N THR A 25 12.13 -9.04 -3.97
CA THR A 25 10.77 -9.32 -4.46
C THR A 25 10.69 -9.48 -5.98
N HIS A 26 11.63 -8.92 -6.75
CA HIS A 26 11.63 -8.94 -8.21
C HIS A 26 12.61 -9.99 -8.74
N GLU A 27 12.19 -11.26 -8.74
CA GLU A 27 12.87 -12.34 -9.48
C GLU A 27 12.94 -12.02 -10.99
N PHE A 28 11.81 -11.61 -11.58
CA PHE A 28 11.71 -11.18 -12.97
C PHE A 28 12.13 -9.72 -13.10
N LEU A 29 13.33 -9.47 -13.64
CA LEU A 29 13.94 -8.14 -13.72
C LEU A 29 13.09 -7.12 -14.49
N PHE A 30 12.40 -7.51 -15.57
CA PHE A 30 11.48 -6.59 -16.25
C PHE A 30 10.26 -6.19 -15.41
N GLY A 31 9.89 -6.97 -14.38
CA GLY A 31 8.91 -6.56 -13.37
C GLY A 31 9.35 -5.32 -12.60
N ALA A 32 10.64 -5.22 -12.28
CA ALA A 32 11.24 -4.04 -11.67
C ALA A 32 11.28 -2.83 -12.61
N LEU A 33 11.57 -3.03 -13.91
CA LEU A 33 11.51 -1.95 -14.90
C LEU A 33 10.07 -1.44 -15.07
N ALA A 34 9.08 -2.35 -15.11
CA ALA A 34 7.68 -2.00 -15.25
C ALA A 34 7.11 -1.22 -14.06
N GLU A 35 7.67 -1.33 -12.85
CA GLU A 35 7.30 -0.45 -11.74
C GLU A 35 7.57 1.04 -12.02
N LEU A 36 8.57 1.37 -12.84
CA LEU A 36 8.83 2.76 -13.24
C LEU A 36 7.86 3.19 -14.35
N VAL A 37 7.61 2.31 -15.32
CA VAL A 37 6.63 2.55 -16.41
C VAL A 37 5.20 2.69 -15.87
N ASP A 38 4.85 1.96 -14.80
CA ASP A 38 3.57 2.09 -14.08
C ASP A 38 3.42 3.48 -13.45
N ASN A 39 4.50 4.05 -12.91
CA ASN A 39 4.46 5.35 -12.24
C ASN A 39 4.33 6.51 -13.25
N ALA A 40 5.00 6.45 -14.39
CA ALA A 40 4.83 7.42 -15.48
C ALA A 40 3.39 7.39 -16.05
N ARG A 41 2.83 6.19 -16.27
CA ARG A 41 1.43 6.04 -16.70
C ARG A 41 0.45 6.62 -15.68
N ASP A 42 0.67 6.36 -14.39
CA ASP A 42 -0.18 6.91 -13.30
C ASP A 42 -0.06 8.44 -13.15
N ALA A 43 1.00 9.06 -13.69
CA ALA A 43 1.23 10.50 -13.74
C ALA A 43 0.71 11.14 -15.05
N ASP A 44 -0.15 10.43 -15.78
CA ASP A 44 -0.82 10.84 -17.03
C ASP A 44 0.11 11.19 -18.20
N ALA A 45 1.34 10.65 -18.21
CA ALA A 45 2.32 10.87 -19.28
C ALA A 45 1.82 10.41 -20.68
N THR A 46 2.13 11.20 -21.71
CA THR A 46 1.87 10.87 -23.13
C THR A 46 2.99 10.02 -23.73
N ARG A 47 4.19 10.11 -23.15
CA ARG A 47 5.43 9.52 -23.64
C ARG A 47 6.35 9.17 -22.47
N ILE A 48 6.99 8.01 -22.55
CA ILE A 48 8.17 7.66 -21.76
C ILE A 48 9.30 7.19 -22.68
N ASP A 49 10.48 7.77 -22.53
CA ASP A 49 11.73 7.31 -23.13
C ASP A 49 12.54 6.51 -22.11
N ILE A 50 12.92 5.30 -22.51
CA ILE A 50 13.70 4.37 -21.69
C ILE A 50 15.01 4.11 -22.45
N TYR A 51 16.13 4.56 -21.91
CA TYR A 51 17.40 4.60 -22.65
C TYR A 51 18.59 4.33 -21.74
N ALA A 52 19.69 3.88 -22.34
CA ALA A 52 20.97 3.74 -21.69
C ALA A 52 21.87 4.94 -22.02
N GLU A 53 22.54 5.47 -21.02
CA GLU A 53 23.52 6.56 -21.14
C GLU A 53 24.88 6.03 -20.69
N ARG A 54 25.82 5.87 -21.62
CA ARG A 54 27.10 5.19 -21.36
C ARG A 54 27.96 5.94 -20.37
N ARG A 55 28.48 5.20 -19.39
CA ARG A 55 29.30 5.65 -18.26
C ARG A 55 30.21 4.51 -17.85
N GLU A 56 31.35 4.40 -18.54
CA GLU A 56 32.38 3.38 -18.30
C GLU A 56 33.01 3.50 -16.90
N ASP A 57 32.83 4.66 -16.23
CA ASP A 57 33.20 4.93 -14.84
C ASP A 57 32.23 4.37 -13.80
N LEU A 58 31.05 3.89 -14.22
CA LEU A 58 30.00 3.36 -13.35
C LEU A 58 29.80 1.85 -13.57
N ARG A 59 29.44 1.14 -12.50
CA ARG A 59 29.32 -0.33 -12.57
C ARG A 59 28.24 -0.74 -13.58
N GLY A 60 28.63 -1.53 -14.57
CA GLY A 60 27.79 -1.97 -15.69
C GLY A 60 27.93 -1.15 -16.98
N GLY A 61 28.80 -0.13 -17.02
CA GLY A 61 29.14 0.62 -18.24
C GLY A 61 28.06 1.60 -18.74
N PHE A 62 26.86 1.58 -18.16
CA PHE A 62 25.80 2.53 -18.48
C PHE A 62 24.87 2.83 -17.30
N MET A 63 24.22 3.99 -17.35
CA MET A 63 23.05 4.33 -16.55
C MET A 63 21.78 3.95 -17.31
N LEU A 64 20.75 3.45 -16.63
CA LEU A 64 19.43 3.21 -17.20
C LEU A 64 18.48 4.35 -16.83
N CYS A 65 18.09 5.13 -17.82
CA CYS A 65 17.31 6.35 -17.70
C CYS A 65 15.85 6.14 -18.13
N PHE A 66 14.91 6.71 -17.39
CA PHE A 66 13.48 6.72 -17.64
C PHE A 66 12.99 8.17 -17.61
N LEU A 67 12.61 8.72 -18.75
CA LEU A 67 12.17 10.11 -18.92
C LEU A 67 10.69 10.14 -19.32
N ASP A 68 9.83 10.77 -18.53
CA ASP A 68 8.41 10.97 -18.83
C ASP A 68 8.01 12.45 -18.94
N ASP A 69 6.94 12.70 -19.70
CA ASP A 69 6.27 14.00 -19.87
C ASP A 69 5.01 14.14 -18.99
N GLY A 70 4.97 13.45 -17.85
CA GLY A 70 3.82 13.43 -16.93
C GLY A 70 3.67 14.70 -16.08
N ALA A 71 2.75 14.65 -15.13
CA ALA A 71 2.43 15.76 -14.22
C ALA A 71 3.58 16.20 -13.28
N GLY A 72 4.67 15.43 -13.21
CA GLY A 72 5.80 15.69 -12.31
C GLY A 72 5.44 15.61 -10.82
N MET A 73 6.33 16.12 -9.97
CA MET A 73 6.15 16.19 -8.51
C MET A 73 6.68 17.52 -7.98
N ASP A 74 5.96 18.10 -7.00
CA ASP A 74 6.46 19.22 -6.20
C ASP A 74 7.32 18.70 -5.03
N PRO A 75 7.98 19.55 -4.23
CA PRO A 75 8.84 19.09 -3.14
C PRO A 75 8.12 18.23 -2.09
N SER A 76 6.80 18.42 -1.90
CA SER A 76 6.01 17.64 -0.95
C SER A 76 5.58 16.27 -1.52
N ASP A 77 5.27 16.21 -2.81
CA ASP A 77 5.10 14.96 -3.54
C ASP A 77 6.42 14.16 -3.55
N ALA A 78 7.55 14.81 -3.87
CA ALA A 78 8.88 14.21 -3.91
C ALA A 78 9.32 13.69 -2.53
N ALA A 79 9.15 14.47 -1.46
CA ALA A 79 9.38 14.01 -0.09
C ALA A 79 8.42 12.89 0.36
N SER A 80 7.28 12.70 -0.32
CA SER A 80 6.41 11.54 -0.11
C SER A 80 6.92 10.26 -0.76
N VAL A 81 7.76 10.35 -1.81
CA VAL A 81 8.31 9.19 -2.53
C VAL A 81 9.11 8.29 -1.58
N ILE A 82 9.86 8.84 -0.63
CA ILE A 82 10.62 8.06 0.36
C ILE A 82 9.76 7.50 1.51
N GLN A 83 8.48 7.87 1.61
CA GLN A 83 7.59 7.38 2.67
C GLN A 83 7.01 6.01 2.26
N PHE A 84 7.70 4.93 2.63
CA PHE A 84 7.29 3.54 2.33
C PHE A 84 5.87 3.24 2.81
N GLY A 85 5.08 2.57 1.96
CA GLY A 85 3.68 2.24 2.22
C GLY A 85 2.68 3.39 2.02
N LYS A 86 3.13 4.63 1.81
CA LYS A 86 2.27 5.78 1.52
C LYS A 86 2.01 5.89 0.01
N SER A 87 0.75 6.04 -0.38
CA SER A 87 0.37 6.39 -1.74
C SER A 87 -0.95 7.17 -1.73
N ALA A 88 -0.95 8.39 -2.28
CA ALA A 88 -2.18 9.16 -2.50
C ALA A 88 -3.13 8.47 -3.49
N LYS A 89 -2.57 7.62 -4.38
CA LYS A 89 -3.29 6.85 -5.41
C LYS A 89 -4.26 5.81 -4.81
N ARG A 90 -4.13 5.46 -3.53
CA ARG A 90 -4.91 4.40 -2.86
C ARG A 90 -6.32 4.86 -2.47
N THR A 91 -7.20 5.04 -3.44
CA THR A 91 -8.64 5.30 -3.23
C THR A 91 -9.51 4.12 -3.68
N PRO A 92 -10.72 3.89 -3.12
CA PRO A 92 -11.54 2.71 -3.41
C PRO A 92 -12.18 2.66 -4.81
N GLU A 93 -11.89 3.64 -5.67
CA GLU A 93 -12.32 3.74 -7.08
C GLU A 93 -11.11 4.04 -8.00
N SER A 94 -9.89 3.90 -7.49
CA SER A 94 -8.67 4.26 -8.22
C SER A 94 -8.41 3.31 -9.39
N THR A 95 -8.26 3.89 -10.58
CA THR A 95 -7.76 3.23 -11.79
C THR A 95 -6.23 3.23 -11.88
N GLN A 96 -5.53 3.85 -10.90
CA GLN A 96 -4.07 3.91 -10.85
C GLN A 96 -3.47 2.62 -10.29
N ILE A 97 -2.28 2.28 -10.80
CA ILE A 97 -1.57 1.02 -10.56
C ILE A 97 -0.75 1.08 -9.26
N GLY A 98 -0.21 2.26 -8.90
CA GLY A 98 0.72 2.47 -7.78
C GLY A 98 0.10 2.49 -6.37
N GLN A 99 -0.68 1.47 -5.99
CA GLN A 99 -1.41 1.49 -4.71
C GLN A 99 -0.56 1.22 -3.46
N TYR A 100 0.59 0.54 -3.57
CA TYR A 100 1.40 0.12 -2.42
C TYR A 100 2.44 1.13 -1.92
N GLY A 101 2.73 2.20 -2.66
CA GLY A 101 3.75 3.19 -2.25
C GLY A 101 5.18 2.64 -2.20
N ASN A 102 5.48 1.57 -2.95
CA ASN A 102 6.78 0.88 -2.90
C ASN A 102 7.41 0.57 -4.27
N GLY A 103 6.66 0.73 -5.37
CA GLY A 103 7.08 0.34 -6.71
C GLY A 103 8.48 0.81 -7.10
N LEU A 104 8.68 2.14 -7.15
CA LEU A 104 9.97 2.75 -7.48
C LEU A 104 11.13 2.19 -6.62
N LYS A 105 10.95 2.06 -5.30
CA LYS A 105 12.03 1.67 -4.37
C LYS A 105 12.39 0.19 -4.47
N SER A 106 11.41 -0.69 -4.69
CA SER A 106 11.69 -2.11 -4.96
C SER A 106 12.31 -2.32 -6.34
N GLY A 107 11.85 -1.57 -7.35
CA GLY A 107 12.33 -1.67 -8.73
C GLY A 107 13.73 -1.12 -8.94
N SER A 108 14.00 0.11 -8.51
CA SER A 108 15.31 0.75 -8.70
C SER A 108 16.44 0.01 -7.98
N MET A 109 16.21 -0.40 -6.72
CA MET A 109 17.15 -1.19 -5.93
C MET A 109 17.29 -2.64 -6.43
N ARG A 110 16.39 -3.13 -7.32
CA ARG A 110 16.58 -4.40 -8.02
C ARG A 110 17.54 -4.24 -9.19
N ILE A 111 17.35 -3.19 -10.00
CA ILE A 111 18.09 -2.92 -11.25
C ILE A 111 19.52 -2.41 -10.97
N GLY A 112 19.67 -1.49 -10.01
CA GLY A 112 20.95 -0.88 -9.67
C GLY A 112 21.27 -0.89 -8.18
N LYS A 113 22.40 -0.29 -7.83
CA LYS A 113 22.78 0.01 -6.45
C LYS A 113 22.27 1.39 -6.02
N ASP A 114 22.22 2.32 -6.96
CA ASP A 114 21.96 3.74 -6.73
C ASP A 114 20.93 4.26 -7.73
N PHE A 115 20.12 5.23 -7.35
CA PHE A 115 19.35 6.03 -8.31
C PHE A 115 19.25 7.49 -7.91
N ILE A 116 19.13 8.35 -8.92
CA ILE A 116 18.86 9.77 -8.79
C ILE A 116 17.65 10.13 -9.65
N LEU A 117 16.78 10.98 -9.14
CA LEU A 117 15.52 11.36 -9.76
C LEU A 117 15.44 12.88 -9.85
N PHE A 118 15.21 13.38 -11.05
CA PHE A 118 14.95 14.79 -11.33
C PHE A 118 13.48 14.92 -11.71
N THR A 119 12.75 15.85 -11.10
CA THR A 119 11.33 16.07 -11.40
C THR A 119 11.02 17.55 -11.43
N LYS A 120 10.07 17.94 -12.26
CA LYS A 120 9.67 19.34 -12.46
C LYS A 120 8.15 19.45 -12.45
N LYS A 121 7.63 20.43 -11.72
CA LYS A 121 6.20 20.73 -11.61
C LYS A 121 6.02 22.21 -11.27
N GLU A 122 5.21 22.89 -12.07
CA GLU A 122 4.97 24.34 -11.96
C GLU A 122 6.31 25.12 -11.93
N ASP A 123 6.51 26.01 -10.96
CA ASP A 123 7.74 26.81 -10.84
C ASP A 123 8.87 26.12 -10.04
N THR A 124 8.75 24.81 -9.76
CA THR A 124 9.71 24.04 -8.95
C THR A 124 10.36 22.90 -9.72
N MET A 125 11.64 22.64 -9.44
CA MET A 125 12.34 21.43 -9.89
C MET A 125 13.12 20.83 -8.73
N THR A 126 12.95 19.54 -8.47
CA THR A 126 13.46 18.84 -7.28
C THR A 126 14.32 17.66 -7.69
N CYS A 127 15.46 17.49 -7.02
CA CYS A 127 16.27 16.29 -7.12
C CYS A 127 16.01 15.40 -5.90
N LEU A 128 15.92 14.08 -6.09
CA LEU A 128 15.82 13.08 -5.03
C LEU A 128 16.90 12.03 -5.28
N PHE A 129 17.82 11.86 -4.33
CA PHE A 129 18.98 11.00 -4.51
C PHE A 129 19.03 9.85 -3.49
N LEU A 130 18.83 8.61 -3.94
CA LEU A 130 18.99 7.41 -3.11
C LEU A 130 20.19 6.58 -3.60
N SER A 131 21.36 6.87 -3.03
CA SER A 131 22.57 6.09 -3.25
C SER A 131 22.82 5.13 -2.09
N ARG A 132 22.89 3.82 -2.36
CA ARG A 132 23.46 2.85 -1.40
C ARG A 132 24.97 3.00 -1.26
N THR A 133 25.66 3.44 -2.30
CA THR A 133 27.12 3.71 -2.27
C THR A 133 27.49 4.74 -1.21
N PHE A 134 26.77 5.86 -1.13
CA PHE A 134 26.89 6.85 -0.05
C PHE A 134 26.77 6.21 1.35
N HIS A 135 25.76 5.37 1.58
CA HIS A 135 25.53 4.73 2.87
C HIS A 135 26.62 3.71 3.22
N GLU A 136 27.11 2.95 2.24
CA GLU A 136 28.20 1.96 2.43
C GLU A 136 29.54 2.63 2.74
N GLU A 137 29.86 3.75 2.08
CA GLU A 137 31.14 4.46 2.25
C GLU A 137 31.18 5.30 3.54
N GLU A 138 30.07 5.93 3.93
CA GLU A 138 29.98 6.73 5.17
C GLU A 138 29.51 5.90 6.39
N GLY A 139 29.19 4.62 6.22
CA GLY A 139 28.80 3.70 7.29
C GLY A 139 27.41 3.95 7.91
N ILE A 140 26.44 4.38 7.11
CA ILE A 140 25.13 4.86 7.56
C ILE A 140 24.08 3.74 7.52
N ASP A 141 23.54 3.35 8.69
CA ASP A 141 22.46 2.35 8.79
C ASP A 141 21.04 2.94 8.63
N GLU A 142 20.82 4.25 8.84
CA GLU A 142 19.54 4.90 8.53
C GLU A 142 19.43 5.29 7.05
N VAL A 143 18.22 5.25 6.46
CA VAL A 143 18.02 5.65 5.06
C VAL A 143 17.94 7.17 4.92
N ILE A 144 19.07 7.81 4.62
CA ILE A 144 19.20 9.26 4.37
C ILE A 144 19.10 9.55 2.87
N VAL A 145 18.32 10.57 2.49
CA VAL A 145 18.03 10.89 1.09
C VAL A 145 18.10 12.41 0.86
N PRO A 146 19.13 12.93 0.17
CA PRO A 146 19.16 14.31 -0.28
C PRO A 146 17.95 14.65 -1.17
N LEU A 147 17.28 15.76 -0.84
CA LEU A 147 16.06 16.24 -1.50
C LEU A 147 16.09 17.76 -1.79
N PRO A 148 17.11 18.29 -2.49
CA PRO A 148 17.19 19.73 -2.80
C PRO A 148 16.21 20.13 -3.92
N THR A 149 15.63 21.32 -3.77
CA THR A 149 14.73 21.95 -4.75
C THR A 149 15.30 23.28 -5.23
N TRP A 150 15.12 23.58 -6.51
CA TRP A 150 15.42 24.86 -7.14
C TRP A 150 14.15 25.45 -7.78
N ASN A 151 14.16 26.76 -8.02
CA ASN A 151 13.15 27.41 -8.84
C ASN A 151 13.39 27.09 -10.33
N ALA A 152 12.37 26.60 -11.04
CA ALA A 152 12.50 26.15 -12.42
C ALA A 152 12.81 27.26 -13.44
N ARG A 153 12.62 28.55 -13.07
CA ARG A 153 12.88 29.71 -13.93
C ARG A 153 14.20 30.39 -13.62
N THR A 154 14.46 30.69 -12.34
CA THR A 154 15.66 31.44 -11.92
C THR A 154 16.85 30.55 -11.62
N ARG A 155 16.62 29.25 -11.37
CA ARG A 155 17.61 28.27 -10.86
C ARG A 155 18.17 28.60 -9.48
N GLU A 156 17.51 29.48 -8.73
CA GLU A 156 17.85 29.75 -7.33
C GLU A 156 17.39 28.60 -6.42
N PRO A 157 18.13 28.27 -5.33
CA PRO A 157 17.69 27.33 -4.31
C PRO A 157 16.34 27.70 -3.68
N VAL A 158 15.48 26.70 -3.50
CA VAL A 158 14.19 26.82 -2.79
C VAL A 158 14.26 25.92 -1.56
N THR A 159 14.75 26.49 -0.46
CA THR A 159 15.00 25.78 0.80
C THR A 159 14.59 26.62 2.01
N ASP A 160 14.16 25.97 3.08
CA ASP A 160 13.98 26.54 4.42
C ASP A 160 15.29 26.56 5.23
N ASN A 161 16.30 25.80 4.80
CA ASN A 161 17.60 25.70 5.45
C ASN A 161 18.73 25.59 4.42
N VAL A 162 19.59 26.62 4.37
CA VAL A 162 20.72 26.70 3.43
C VAL A 162 21.87 25.77 3.81
N GLU A 163 22.13 25.57 5.11
CA GLU A 163 23.16 24.63 5.59
C GLU A 163 22.78 23.17 5.21
N LYS A 164 21.50 22.82 5.34
CA LYS A 164 20.92 21.54 4.85
C LYS A 164 21.10 21.42 3.34
N PHE A 165 20.67 22.42 2.58
CA PHE A 165 20.70 22.40 1.11
C PHE A 165 22.12 22.18 0.57
N ALA A 166 23.12 22.87 1.13
CA ALA A 166 24.52 22.70 0.76
C ALA A 166 25.02 21.27 1.01
N ILE A 167 24.67 20.66 2.16
CA ILE A 167 25.01 19.25 2.43
C ILE A 167 24.33 18.31 1.42
N GLU A 168 23.07 18.58 1.07
CA GLU A 168 22.34 17.79 0.09
C GLU A 168 22.93 17.86 -1.32
N THR A 169 23.36 19.04 -1.78
CA THR A 169 24.01 19.20 -3.09
C THR A 169 25.43 18.61 -3.10
N GLU A 170 26.23 18.82 -2.05
CA GLU A 170 27.57 18.23 -1.95
C GLU A 170 27.53 16.69 -1.95
N LEU A 171 26.54 16.08 -1.30
CA LEU A 171 26.34 14.63 -1.38
C LEU A 171 26.00 14.15 -2.79
N ILE A 172 25.20 14.92 -3.54
CA ILE A 172 24.90 14.64 -4.96
C ILE A 172 26.18 14.77 -5.81
N TYR A 173 26.98 15.81 -5.64
CA TYR A 173 28.22 16.00 -6.39
C TYR A 173 29.28 14.92 -6.07
N LYS A 174 29.40 14.54 -4.79
CA LYS A 174 30.33 13.50 -4.30
C LYS A 174 29.96 12.09 -4.74
N TYR A 175 28.68 11.72 -4.74
CA TYR A 175 28.26 10.31 -4.94
C TYR A 175 27.40 10.03 -6.18
N SER A 176 26.76 11.01 -6.81
CA SER A 176 25.95 10.79 -8.00
C SER A 176 26.81 10.74 -9.28
N PRO A 177 26.22 10.40 -10.45
CA PRO A 177 26.92 10.49 -11.73
C PRO A 177 27.32 11.92 -12.12
N PHE A 178 26.74 12.93 -11.47
CA PHE A 178 26.80 14.35 -11.82
C PHE A 178 27.58 15.12 -10.76
N ARG A 179 28.66 15.80 -11.18
CA ARG A 179 29.74 16.28 -10.31
C ARG A 179 29.71 17.78 -10.04
N THR A 180 28.82 18.51 -10.72
CA THR A 180 28.62 19.96 -10.53
C THR A 180 27.14 20.32 -10.67
N GLU A 181 26.80 21.57 -10.31
CA GLU A 181 25.45 22.10 -10.51
C GLU A 181 25.07 22.16 -11.99
N GLU A 182 26.00 22.47 -12.90
CA GLU A 182 25.74 22.50 -14.34
C GLU A 182 25.37 21.12 -14.89
N GLU A 183 26.00 20.05 -14.39
CA GLU A 183 25.66 18.68 -14.78
C GLU A 183 24.28 18.26 -14.25
N VAL A 184 23.92 18.66 -13.03
CA VAL A 184 22.58 18.49 -12.43
C VAL A 184 21.52 19.28 -13.21
N MET A 185 21.77 20.55 -13.51
CA MET A 185 20.90 21.41 -14.31
C MET A 185 20.71 20.85 -15.72
N THR A 186 21.75 20.25 -16.31
CA THR A 186 21.65 19.56 -17.61
C THR A 186 20.65 18.39 -17.56
N GLN A 187 20.50 17.69 -16.42
CA GLN A 187 19.47 16.65 -16.28
C GLN A 187 18.07 17.24 -16.19
N PHE A 188 17.87 18.35 -15.48
CA PHE A 188 16.58 19.07 -15.48
C PHE A 188 16.21 19.60 -16.88
N MET A 189 17.19 20.03 -17.69
CA MET A 189 16.94 20.46 -19.08
C MET A 189 16.58 19.30 -20.02
N LYS A 190 16.80 18.02 -19.64
CA LYS A 190 16.26 16.85 -20.37
C LYS A 190 14.73 16.70 -20.22
N ILE A 191 14.07 17.47 -19.33
CA ILE A 191 12.60 17.52 -19.18
C ILE A 191 12.08 18.79 -19.90
N PRO A 192 11.57 18.68 -21.15
CA PRO A 192 11.32 19.86 -22.00
C PRO A 192 9.98 20.57 -21.76
N GLY A 193 8.95 19.85 -21.29
CA GLY A 193 7.63 20.43 -20.98
C GLY A 193 7.63 21.21 -19.67
N ASP A 194 6.50 21.81 -19.29
CA ASP A 194 6.35 22.50 -17.99
C ASP A 194 6.47 21.53 -16.80
N SER A 195 6.16 20.25 -17.00
CA SER A 195 6.31 19.17 -16.02
C SER A 195 6.94 17.91 -16.62
N GLY A 196 7.34 16.98 -15.75
CA GLY A 196 7.82 15.65 -16.10
C GLY A 196 8.79 15.08 -15.06
N THR A 197 9.23 13.83 -15.24
CA THR A 197 10.21 13.17 -14.36
C THR A 197 11.27 12.42 -15.15
N LEU A 198 12.51 12.45 -14.66
CA LEU A 198 13.66 11.71 -15.15
C LEU A 198 14.26 10.89 -14.01
N VAL A 199 14.11 9.56 -14.05
CA VAL A 199 14.74 8.62 -13.11
C VAL A 199 15.97 8.01 -13.78
N ILE A 200 17.13 8.12 -13.13
CA ILE A 200 18.39 7.57 -13.60
C ILE A 200 18.88 6.54 -12.57
N ILE A 201 18.86 5.27 -12.95
CA ILE A 201 19.39 4.16 -12.16
C ILE A 201 20.81 3.86 -12.63
N PHE A 202 21.75 3.74 -11.70
CA PHE A 202 23.16 3.51 -12.02
C PHE A 202 23.81 2.53 -11.04
N ASN A 203 25.09 2.22 -11.29
CA ASN A 203 25.81 1.11 -10.66
C ASN A 203 24.98 -0.17 -10.73
N LEU A 204 24.65 -0.57 -11.97
CA LEU A 204 23.79 -1.68 -12.31
C LEU A 204 24.26 -2.99 -11.69
N LYS A 205 23.34 -3.95 -11.52
CA LYS A 205 23.70 -5.30 -11.08
C LYS A 205 24.45 -6.04 -12.19
N LEU A 206 25.46 -6.78 -11.79
CA LEU A 206 26.29 -7.63 -12.65
C LEU A 206 25.99 -9.10 -12.37
N MET A 207 26.19 -9.94 -13.38
CA MET A 207 26.25 -11.39 -13.26
C MET A 207 27.67 -11.82 -12.84
N ASP A 208 27.87 -13.11 -12.52
CA ASP A 208 29.15 -13.67 -12.06
C ASP A 208 30.31 -13.54 -13.07
N ASN A 209 30.01 -13.28 -14.35
CA ASN A 209 31.01 -13.01 -15.39
C ASN A 209 31.45 -11.53 -15.46
N GLY A 210 30.86 -10.63 -14.67
CA GLY A 210 31.13 -9.19 -14.67
C GLY A 210 30.27 -8.35 -15.62
N GLU A 211 29.45 -8.97 -16.48
CA GLU A 211 28.55 -8.26 -17.40
C GLU A 211 27.24 -7.85 -16.69
N PRO A 212 26.59 -6.74 -17.11
CA PRO A 212 25.29 -6.35 -16.57
C PRO A 212 24.19 -7.38 -16.91
N GLU A 213 23.19 -7.53 -16.05
CA GLU A 213 22.02 -8.40 -16.31
C GLU A 213 21.19 -7.99 -17.55
N LEU A 214 21.36 -6.74 -18.00
CA LEU A 214 20.64 -6.11 -19.11
C LEU A 214 21.57 -5.90 -20.30
N ASP A 215 21.31 -6.60 -21.40
CA ASP A 215 22.00 -6.48 -22.69
C ASP A 215 21.33 -5.41 -23.56
N ILE A 216 22.08 -4.36 -23.87
CA ILE A 216 21.72 -3.25 -24.78
C ILE A 216 22.55 -3.25 -26.08
N ILE A 217 23.35 -4.29 -26.29
CA ILE A 217 24.38 -4.38 -27.35
C ILE A 217 23.93 -5.33 -28.46
N SER A 218 23.37 -6.51 -28.14
CA SER A 218 22.91 -7.47 -29.16
C SER A 218 21.77 -6.91 -30.03
N ASN A 219 20.98 -5.98 -29.50
CA ASN A 219 19.99 -5.21 -30.25
C ASN A 219 19.91 -3.78 -29.69
N PRO A 220 20.60 -2.80 -30.30
CA PRO A 220 20.62 -1.40 -29.84
C PRO A 220 19.26 -0.67 -29.83
N ARG A 221 18.16 -1.32 -30.23
CA ARG A 221 16.79 -0.79 -30.15
C ARG A 221 15.98 -1.42 -29.02
N ASP A 222 16.56 -2.31 -28.22
CA ASP A 222 15.89 -3.14 -27.23
C ASP A 222 16.73 -3.21 -25.94
N ILE A 223 16.11 -3.62 -24.84
CA ILE A 223 16.80 -3.97 -23.61
C ILE A 223 16.49 -5.45 -23.38
N GLN A 224 17.50 -6.30 -23.46
CA GLN A 224 17.34 -7.74 -23.35
C GLN A 224 17.85 -8.28 -22.03
N MET A 225 17.34 -9.43 -21.60
CA MET A 225 18.02 -10.23 -20.58
C MET A 225 19.28 -10.84 -21.20
N ALA A 226 20.42 -10.72 -20.52
CA ALA A 226 21.71 -11.24 -21.00
C ALA A 226 21.83 -12.79 -20.97
N GLU A 227 20.77 -13.51 -20.57
CA GLU A 227 20.73 -14.98 -20.48
C GLU A 227 20.51 -15.65 -21.85
N THR A 228 21.23 -16.75 -22.10
CA THR A 228 21.04 -17.63 -23.27
C THR A 228 19.65 -18.27 -23.25
N SER A 229 18.72 -17.74 -24.04
CA SER A 229 17.31 -18.17 -24.05
C SER A 229 17.12 -19.61 -24.58
N PRO A 230 16.59 -20.55 -23.79
CA PRO A 230 16.24 -21.88 -24.28
C PRO A 230 15.10 -21.88 -25.31
N GLU A 231 14.96 -22.97 -26.06
CA GLU A 231 13.81 -23.18 -26.94
C GLU A 231 12.48 -23.04 -26.17
N GLY A 232 11.50 -22.36 -26.77
CA GLY A 232 10.21 -22.07 -26.15
C GLY A 232 10.18 -20.88 -25.18
N THR A 233 11.31 -20.19 -24.96
CA THR A 233 11.34 -18.92 -24.21
C THR A 233 10.44 -17.88 -24.88
N LYS A 234 9.51 -17.30 -24.11
CA LYS A 234 8.55 -16.32 -24.62
C LYS A 234 9.22 -14.95 -24.82
N PRO A 235 8.94 -14.22 -25.92
CA PRO A 235 9.63 -12.96 -26.24
C PRO A 235 9.64 -11.95 -25.08
N GLU A 236 8.53 -11.82 -24.38
CA GLU A 236 8.29 -10.91 -23.25
C GLU A 236 9.13 -11.25 -22.01
N ARG A 237 9.73 -12.44 -21.94
CA ARG A 237 10.68 -12.81 -20.87
C ARG A 237 12.14 -12.51 -21.20
N ARG A 238 12.46 -12.17 -22.45
CA ARG A 238 13.83 -11.86 -22.92
C ARG A 238 13.96 -10.45 -23.49
N SER A 239 12.96 -9.92 -24.18
CA SER A 239 12.94 -8.60 -24.81
C SER A 239 12.01 -7.65 -24.06
N PHE A 240 12.56 -6.56 -23.54
CA PHE A 240 11.76 -5.54 -22.87
C PHE A 240 10.86 -4.80 -23.88
N ARG A 241 11.29 -4.65 -25.14
CA ARG A 241 10.45 -4.15 -26.25
C ARG A 241 9.21 -5.02 -26.49
N ALA A 242 9.32 -6.34 -26.38
CA ALA A 242 8.17 -7.23 -26.47
C ALA A 242 7.23 -7.07 -25.25
N TYR A 243 7.79 -7.11 -24.04
CA TYR A 243 7.02 -6.98 -22.79
C TYR A 243 6.29 -5.64 -22.68
N ALA A 244 6.99 -4.52 -22.93
CA ALA A 244 6.43 -3.18 -22.93
C ALA A 244 5.30 -3.00 -23.96
N ALA A 245 5.32 -3.76 -25.08
CA ALA A 245 4.26 -3.70 -26.07
C ALA A 245 2.91 -4.26 -25.58
N VAL A 246 2.93 -5.20 -24.62
CA VAL A 246 1.72 -5.85 -24.07
C VAL A 246 1.48 -5.55 -22.58
N LEU A 247 2.33 -4.75 -21.94
CA LEU A 247 2.28 -4.42 -20.50
C LEU A 247 0.92 -3.84 -20.05
N TYR A 248 0.24 -3.14 -20.96
CA TYR A 248 -1.08 -2.56 -20.74
C TYR A 248 -2.12 -3.11 -21.70
N ILE A 249 -3.36 -3.32 -21.23
CA ILE A 249 -4.48 -3.77 -22.08
C ILE A 249 -5.01 -2.65 -23.00
N ASP A 250 -4.82 -1.40 -22.56
CA ASP A 250 -5.36 -0.15 -23.12
C ASP A 250 -4.27 0.92 -23.35
N PRO A 251 -3.17 0.60 -24.08
CA PRO A 251 -2.04 1.51 -24.24
C PRO A 251 -2.44 2.90 -24.76
N ARG A 252 -1.95 3.93 -24.03
CA ARG A 252 -2.13 5.36 -24.32
C ARG A 252 -0.80 6.09 -24.30
N MET A 253 -0.10 6.06 -23.17
CA MET A 253 1.29 6.47 -23.06
C MET A 253 2.13 5.70 -24.09
N ARG A 254 2.90 6.42 -24.90
CA ARG A 254 3.83 5.85 -25.86
C ARG A 254 5.12 5.49 -25.14
N ILE A 255 5.66 4.31 -25.42
CA ILE A 255 6.94 3.87 -24.88
C ILE A 255 7.97 3.95 -26.00
N PHE A 256 9.13 4.52 -25.73
CA PHE A 256 10.29 4.54 -26.62
C PHE A 256 11.45 3.82 -25.91
N ILE A 257 12.18 2.97 -26.62
CA ILE A 257 13.37 2.29 -26.11
C ILE A 257 14.55 2.68 -27.02
N HIS A 258 15.59 3.27 -26.42
CA HIS A 258 16.74 3.86 -27.13
C HIS A 258 16.32 4.80 -28.27
N GLY A 259 15.33 5.67 -28.00
CA GLY A 259 14.77 6.63 -28.98
C GLY A 259 13.83 6.03 -30.03
N HIS A 260 13.71 4.70 -30.12
CA HIS A 260 12.86 4.01 -31.08
C HIS A 260 11.51 3.61 -30.46
N LYS A 261 10.40 4.01 -31.08
CA LYS A 261 9.04 3.76 -30.56
C LYS A 261 8.76 2.26 -30.41
N VAL A 262 8.13 1.87 -29.30
CA VAL A 262 7.58 0.52 -29.10
C VAL A 262 6.19 0.47 -29.72
N GLN A 263 5.98 -0.41 -30.69
CA GLN A 263 4.65 -0.68 -31.23
C GLN A 263 3.83 -1.47 -30.20
N THR A 264 3.19 -0.74 -29.30
CA THR A 264 2.24 -1.29 -28.32
C THR A 264 1.05 -1.97 -29.01
N LYS A 265 0.40 -2.90 -28.30
CA LYS A 265 -0.64 -3.77 -28.88
C LYS A 265 -1.77 -4.00 -27.89
N ARG A 266 -2.99 -3.66 -28.29
CA ARG A 266 -4.21 -4.19 -27.65
C ARG A 266 -4.34 -5.65 -28.09
N LEU A 267 -4.05 -6.60 -27.22
CA LEU A 267 -3.87 -8.00 -27.62
C LEU A 267 -5.13 -8.60 -28.27
N SER A 268 -6.34 -8.11 -27.93
CA SER A 268 -7.61 -8.48 -28.59
C SER A 268 -7.73 -8.05 -30.06
N CYS A 269 -6.87 -7.14 -30.55
CA CYS A 269 -6.81 -6.74 -31.95
C CYS A 269 -5.86 -7.63 -32.78
N CYS A 270 -4.96 -8.40 -32.13
CA CYS A 270 -3.87 -9.14 -32.78
C CYS A 270 -4.18 -10.63 -33.00
N LEU A 271 -5.45 -11.02 -32.97
CA LEU A 271 -5.86 -12.43 -32.93
C LEU A 271 -6.97 -12.71 -33.97
N TYR A 272 -6.93 -13.91 -34.53
CA TYR A 272 -7.98 -14.44 -35.41
C TYR A 272 -9.28 -14.67 -34.64
N LYS A 273 -10.40 -14.17 -35.20
CA LYS A 273 -11.77 -14.27 -34.65
C LYS A 273 -11.84 -14.10 -33.13
N PRO A 274 -11.57 -12.89 -32.62
CA PRO A 274 -11.73 -12.60 -31.20
C PRO A 274 -13.20 -12.70 -30.82
N ARG A 275 -13.52 -13.31 -29.68
CA ARG A 275 -14.88 -13.35 -29.10
C ARG A 275 -14.86 -13.03 -27.62
N MET A 276 -15.87 -12.29 -27.16
CA MET A 276 -16.01 -11.85 -25.77
C MET A 276 -17.09 -12.65 -25.03
N TYR A 277 -16.79 -13.12 -23.84
CA TYR A 277 -17.72 -13.81 -22.94
C TYR A 277 -17.81 -13.04 -21.61
N LYS A 278 -19.03 -12.88 -21.10
CA LYS A 278 -19.32 -12.18 -19.85
C LYS A 278 -19.41 -13.17 -18.70
N TYR A 279 -18.48 -13.07 -17.75
CA TYR A 279 -18.46 -13.90 -16.54
C TYR A 279 -18.96 -13.11 -15.33
N THR A 280 -20.14 -13.46 -14.82
CA THR A 280 -20.73 -12.80 -13.63
C THR A 280 -19.98 -13.16 -12.35
N SER A 281 -19.32 -12.19 -11.72
CA SER A 281 -18.51 -12.41 -10.52
C SER A 281 -19.29 -12.10 -9.24
N SER A 282 -19.61 -13.16 -8.48
CA SER A 282 -20.24 -13.06 -7.15
C SER A 282 -19.40 -12.24 -6.16
N ARG A 283 -18.07 -12.40 -6.21
CA ARG A 283 -17.11 -11.64 -5.41
C ARG A 283 -17.09 -10.16 -5.76
N PHE A 284 -17.11 -9.81 -7.05
CA PHE A 284 -17.18 -8.42 -7.51
C PHE A 284 -18.44 -7.73 -6.99
N LYS A 285 -19.60 -8.40 -7.12
CA LYS A 285 -20.86 -7.90 -6.57
C LYS A 285 -20.79 -7.73 -5.05
N THR A 286 -20.37 -8.76 -4.33
CA THR A 286 -20.34 -8.76 -2.85
C THR A 286 -19.43 -7.66 -2.28
N ARG A 287 -18.25 -7.45 -2.85
CA ARG A 287 -17.33 -6.39 -2.40
C ARG A 287 -17.82 -4.99 -2.82
N ALA A 288 -18.44 -4.83 -3.99
CA ALA A 288 -19.07 -3.57 -4.37
C ALA A 288 -20.24 -3.19 -3.43
N GLU A 289 -21.05 -4.16 -3.00
CA GLU A 289 -22.08 -3.95 -1.96
C GLU A 289 -21.49 -3.55 -0.60
N GLN A 290 -20.33 -4.10 -0.22
CA GLN A 290 -19.64 -3.72 1.00
C GLN A 290 -19.12 -2.27 0.94
N GLU A 291 -18.57 -1.84 -0.19
CA GLU A 291 -18.14 -0.45 -0.39
C GLU A 291 -19.32 0.55 -0.39
N VAL A 292 -20.47 0.18 -0.96
CA VAL A 292 -21.71 0.96 -0.82
C VAL A 292 -22.14 1.05 0.64
N LYS A 293 -22.21 -0.07 1.37
CA LYS A 293 -22.61 -0.09 2.80
C LYS A 293 -21.67 0.75 3.68
N LYS A 294 -20.35 0.76 3.39
CA LYS A 294 -19.36 1.65 4.05
C LYS A 294 -19.68 3.12 3.77
N ALA A 295 -19.85 3.49 2.50
CA ALA A 295 -20.14 4.88 2.11
C ALA A 295 -21.51 5.38 2.63
N GLU A 296 -22.51 4.50 2.68
CA GLU A 296 -23.81 4.76 3.32
C GLU A 296 -23.67 5.06 4.81
N HIS A 297 -22.89 4.26 5.54
CA HIS A 297 -22.64 4.47 6.96
C HIS A 297 -21.89 5.79 7.24
N VAL A 298 -20.87 6.10 6.42
CA VAL A 298 -20.11 7.37 6.51
C VAL A 298 -20.99 8.58 6.18
N ALA A 299 -21.79 8.52 5.12
CA ALA A 299 -22.72 9.59 4.76
C ALA A 299 -23.80 9.79 5.83
N ARG A 300 -24.33 8.72 6.43
CA ARG A 300 -25.30 8.78 7.53
C ARG A 300 -24.71 9.50 8.76
N ILE A 301 -23.50 9.15 9.19
CA ILE A 301 -22.83 9.80 10.34
C ILE A 301 -22.56 11.29 10.05
N ALA A 302 -22.15 11.64 8.83
CA ALA A 302 -21.94 13.04 8.45
C ALA A 302 -23.26 13.84 8.45
N GLU A 303 -24.35 13.27 7.92
CA GLU A 303 -25.69 13.87 7.90
C GLU A 303 -26.32 13.99 9.30
N GLU A 304 -26.03 13.06 10.21
CA GLU A 304 -26.42 13.17 11.63
C GLU A 304 -25.69 14.32 12.32
N LYS A 305 -24.36 14.42 12.16
CA LYS A 305 -23.55 15.54 12.70
C LYS A 305 -23.94 16.90 12.11
N ALA A 306 -24.24 16.96 10.81
CA ALA A 306 -24.72 18.17 10.16
C ALA A 306 -26.04 18.64 10.77
N ARG A 307 -27.06 17.76 10.86
CA ARG A 307 -28.36 18.11 11.45
C ARG A 307 -28.26 18.47 12.94
N GLU A 308 -27.38 17.80 13.69
CA GLU A 308 -27.10 18.16 15.09
C GLU A 308 -26.54 19.58 15.21
N ALA A 309 -25.52 19.93 14.41
CA ALA A 309 -24.90 21.25 14.43
C ALA A 309 -25.85 22.35 13.92
N GLU A 310 -26.63 22.09 12.86
CA GLU A 310 -27.67 22.98 12.36
C GLU A 310 -28.79 23.21 13.39
N SER A 311 -29.17 22.17 14.13
CA SER A 311 -30.13 22.30 15.23
C SER A 311 -29.55 23.15 16.35
N LYS A 312 -28.30 22.89 16.76
CA LYS A 312 -27.60 23.68 17.78
C LYS A 312 -27.47 25.15 17.38
N ALA A 313 -27.18 25.45 16.10
CA ALA A 313 -27.14 26.81 15.58
C ALA A 313 -28.50 27.52 15.76
N ARG A 314 -29.60 26.94 15.24
CA ARG A 314 -30.95 27.52 15.36
C ARG A 314 -31.42 27.67 16.81
N THR A 315 -31.17 26.67 17.66
CA THR A 315 -31.57 26.73 19.09
C THR A 315 -30.76 27.76 19.87
N LEU A 316 -29.49 27.96 19.53
CA LEU A 316 -28.65 29.01 20.12
C LEU A 316 -29.07 30.40 19.63
N GLU A 317 -29.39 30.56 18.35
CA GLU A 317 -29.89 31.79 17.75
C GLU A 317 -31.18 32.29 18.44
N VAL A 318 -32.15 31.40 18.64
CA VAL A 318 -33.38 31.71 19.40
C VAL A 318 -33.08 32.06 20.86
N ARG A 319 -32.16 31.33 21.51
CA ARG A 319 -31.78 31.60 22.91
C ARG A 319 -31.09 32.96 23.09
N LEU A 320 -30.36 33.42 22.08
CA LEU A 320 -29.62 34.69 22.09
C LEU A 320 -30.41 35.85 21.45
N GLY A 321 -31.71 35.69 21.21
CA GLY A 321 -32.54 36.65 20.45
C GLY A 321 -32.65 38.08 21.01
N GLY A 322 -32.11 38.36 22.21
CA GLY A 322 -31.95 39.70 22.78
C GLY A 322 -30.54 40.00 23.30
N ASP A 323 -29.56 39.10 23.09
CA ASP A 323 -28.21 39.22 23.64
C ASP A 323 -27.25 39.90 22.64
N LEU A 324 -26.90 41.15 22.94
CA LEU A 324 -26.00 41.98 22.12
C LEU A 324 -24.52 41.88 22.54
N THR A 325 -24.14 41.00 23.47
CA THR A 325 -22.74 40.87 23.90
C THR A 325 -21.81 40.43 22.76
N ARG A 326 -20.50 40.67 22.92
CA ARG A 326 -19.48 40.25 21.96
C ARG A 326 -19.36 38.72 21.93
N ASP A 327 -19.36 38.08 23.09
CA ASP A 327 -19.26 36.63 23.24
C ASP A 327 -20.39 35.88 22.55
N SER A 328 -21.64 36.22 22.85
CA SER A 328 -22.79 35.53 22.28
C SER A 328 -22.82 35.63 20.75
N ARG A 329 -22.41 36.78 20.19
CA ARG A 329 -22.23 36.94 18.73
C ARG A 329 -21.06 36.12 18.16
N VAL A 330 -19.95 35.96 18.88
CA VAL A 330 -18.82 35.09 18.47
C VAL A 330 -19.20 33.61 18.55
N MET A 331 -19.80 33.18 19.67
CA MET A 331 -20.27 31.81 19.90
C MET A 331 -21.30 31.39 18.85
N LEU A 332 -22.29 32.25 18.57
CA LEU A 332 -23.31 31.99 17.55
C LEU A 332 -22.67 31.81 16.17
N ARG A 333 -21.77 32.72 15.77
CA ARG A 333 -21.03 32.61 14.50
C ARG A 333 -20.16 31.36 14.44
N GLN A 334 -19.55 30.93 15.54
CA GLN A 334 -18.75 29.71 15.60
C GLN A 334 -19.61 28.45 15.39
N VAL A 335 -20.79 28.38 16.02
CA VAL A 335 -21.73 27.26 15.84
C VAL A 335 -22.37 27.27 14.45
N GLN A 336 -22.78 28.44 13.93
CA GLN A 336 -23.27 28.61 12.56
C GLN A 336 -22.22 28.20 11.52
N ASN A 337 -20.98 28.66 11.65
CA ASN A 337 -19.88 28.24 10.77
C ASN A 337 -19.62 26.72 10.86
N ARG A 338 -19.63 26.13 12.06
CA ARG A 338 -19.42 24.68 12.21
C ARG A 338 -20.56 23.87 11.57
N ALA A 339 -21.79 24.35 11.64
CA ALA A 339 -22.92 23.76 10.92
C ALA A 339 -22.74 23.83 9.40
N ILE A 340 -22.33 24.98 8.85
CA ILE A 340 -22.03 25.16 7.42
C ILE A 340 -20.93 24.19 6.95
N THR A 341 -19.83 24.05 7.72
CA THR A 341 -18.77 23.09 7.41
C THR A 341 -19.27 21.66 7.44
N LEU A 342 -20.01 21.25 8.48
CA LEU A 342 -20.54 19.88 8.59
C LEU A 342 -21.57 19.55 7.51
N ARG A 343 -22.41 20.52 7.09
CA ARG A 343 -23.31 20.37 5.94
C ARG A 343 -22.52 20.11 4.65
N ARG A 344 -21.48 20.91 4.37
CA ARG A 344 -20.58 20.69 3.22
C ARG A 344 -19.89 19.31 3.29
N GLU A 345 -19.41 18.89 4.46
CA GLU A 345 -18.84 17.55 4.68
C GLU A 345 -19.87 16.45 4.35
N ALA A 346 -21.10 16.57 4.88
CA ALA A 346 -22.19 15.61 4.64
C ALA A 346 -22.58 15.52 3.16
N ASP A 347 -22.72 16.65 2.47
CA ASP A 347 -23.07 16.69 1.05
C ASP A 347 -21.98 16.05 0.17
N VAL A 348 -20.69 16.19 0.53
CA VAL A 348 -19.59 15.47 -0.12
C VAL A 348 -19.71 13.96 0.09
N LYS A 349 -19.92 13.50 1.33
CA LYS A 349 -20.07 12.05 1.61
C LYS A 349 -21.33 11.46 0.97
N LYS A 350 -22.42 12.23 0.89
CA LYS A 350 -23.64 11.89 0.16
C LYS A 350 -23.39 11.71 -1.33
N ARG A 351 -22.67 12.62 -2.01
CA ARG A 351 -22.29 12.46 -3.42
C ARG A 351 -21.45 11.22 -3.67
N ILE A 352 -20.50 10.89 -2.78
CA ILE A 352 -19.68 9.67 -2.85
C ILE A 352 -20.55 8.41 -2.70
N LYS A 353 -21.47 8.38 -1.71
CA LYS A 353 -22.47 7.30 -1.59
C LYS A 353 -23.25 7.13 -2.89
N GLU A 354 -23.81 8.21 -3.43
CA GLU A 354 -24.66 8.18 -4.62
C GLU A 354 -23.90 7.74 -5.88
N ALA A 355 -22.61 8.10 -6.00
CA ALA A 355 -21.73 7.59 -7.05
C ALA A 355 -21.54 6.07 -6.95
N LYS A 356 -21.15 5.56 -5.77
CA LYS A 356 -21.04 4.11 -5.53
C LYS A 356 -22.37 3.36 -5.73
N GLN A 357 -23.50 3.96 -5.35
CA GLN A 357 -24.83 3.39 -5.59
C GLN A 357 -25.24 3.36 -7.07
N ARG A 358 -24.71 4.27 -7.92
CA ARG A 358 -24.85 4.18 -9.38
C ARG A 358 -23.97 3.06 -9.93
N ALA A 359 -22.67 3.07 -9.60
CA ALA A 359 -21.70 2.05 -10.04
C ALA A 359 -22.10 0.62 -9.62
N LEU A 360 -22.76 0.44 -8.47
CA LEU A 360 -23.27 -0.87 -8.04
C LEU A 360 -24.33 -1.45 -8.99
N LYS A 361 -25.10 -0.62 -9.71
CA LYS A 361 -26.15 -1.07 -10.65
C LYS A 361 -25.59 -1.58 -11.98
N GLU A 362 -24.35 -1.21 -12.31
CA GLU A 362 -23.67 -1.70 -13.51
C GLU A 362 -23.38 -3.21 -13.38
N PRO A 363 -23.35 -3.98 -14.49
CA PRO A 363 -23.04 -5.40 -14.44
C PRO A 363 -21.71 -5.69 -13.72
N LYS A 364 -21.73 -6.63 -12.77
CA LYS A 364 -20.54 -7.04 -12.00
C LYS A 364 -19.89 -8.25 -12.67
N GLU A 365 -19.42 -8.01 -13.88
CA GLU A 365 -18.93 -9.01 -14.83
C GLU A 365 -17.44 -8.79 -15.12
N LEU A 366 -16.73 -9.89 -15.39
CA LEU A 366 -15.43 -9.87 -16.06
C LEU A 366 -15.65 -10.19 -17.54
N ASN A 367 -14.92 -9.52 -18.43
CA ASN A 367 -15.00 -9.77 -19.87
C ASN A 367 -13.80 -10.62 -20.30
N PHE A 368 -14.02 -11.91 -20.57
CA PHE A 368 -13.01 -12.79 -21.14
C PHE A 368 -13.03 -12.66 -22.66
N VAL A 369 -11.90 -12.29 -23.29
CA VAL A 369 -11.78 -12.21 -24.75
C VAL A 369 -10.81 -13.28 -25.24
N PHE A 370 -11.27 -14.21 -26.06
CA PHE A 370 -10.43 -15.29 -26.64
C PHE A 370 -10.25 -15.08 -28.14
N GLY A 371 -9.07 -15.39 -28.67
CA GLY A 371 -8.72 -15.30 -30.08
C GLY A 371 -7.56 -16.24 -30.45
N VAL A 372 -7.48 -16.72 -31.69
CA VAL A 372 -6.38 -17.61 -32.12
C VAL A 372 -5.17 -16.80 -32.58
N ASN A 373 -3.99 -17.06 -32.04
CA ASN A 373 -2.73 -16.45 -32.47
C ASN A 373 -2.19 -17.18 -33.71
N ILE A 374 -2.65 -16.77 -34.89
CA ILE A 374 -2.27 -17.42 -36.16
C ILE A 374 -0.86 -17.04 -36.65
N GLU A 375 -0.26 -15.94 -36.18
CA GLU A 375 1.14 -15.62 -36.48
C GLU A 375 2.12 -16.46 -35.63
N HIS A 376 1.75 -16.79 -34.38
CA HIS A 376 2.60 -17.57 -33.47
C HIS A 376 1.78 -18.55 -32.60
N ARG A 377 1.52 -19.76 -33.11
CA ARG A 377 0.66 -20.77 -32.44
C ARG A 377 1.20 -21.33 -31.11
N ASP A 378 2.46 -21.08 -30.79
CA ASP A 378 3.10 -21.45 -29.52
C ASP A 378 3.04 -20.31 -28.48
N LEU A 379 2.72 -19.09 -28.92
CA LEU A 379 2.56 -17.91 -28.07
C LEU A 379 1.09 -17.78 -27.67
N ASP A 380 0.62 -18.77 -26.92
CA ASP A 380 -0.78 -18.99 -26.54
C ASP A 380 -0.96 -19.25 -25.03
N GLY A 381 -2.18 -19.07 -24.53
CA GLY A 381 -2.49 -19.03 -23.09
C GLY A 381 -3.10 -17.69 -22.65
N MET A 382 -3.37 -17.55 -21.36
CA MET A 382 -4.10 -16.40 -20.82
C MET A 382 -3.16 -15.25 -20.43
N PHE A 383 -3.58 -14.03 -20.77
CA PHE A 383 -3.03 -12.77 -20.33
C PHE A 383 -4.02 -12.12 -19.37
N ILE A 384 -3.61 -12.01 -18.10
CA ILE A 384 -4.46 -11.62 -16.99
C ILE A 384 -3.95 -10.28 -16.47
N TYR A 385 -4.71 -9.23 -16.78
CA TYR A 385 -4.47 -7.86 -16.39
C TYR A 385 -5.20 -7.54 -15.07
N ASN A 386 -4.69 -6.56 -14.33
CA ASN A 386 -5.27 -6.03 -13.12
C ASN A 386 -5.27 -4.50 -13.17
N CYS A 387 -6.46 -3.90 -13.25
CA CYS A 387 -6.63 -2.47 -13.54
C CYS A 387 -5.71 -2.01 -14.68
N SER A 388 -5.89 -2.66 -15.83
CA SER A 388 -5.17 -2.45 -17.09
C SER A 388 -3.69 -2.85 -17.13
N ARG A 389 -3.06 -3.28 -16.03
CA ARG A 389 -1.65 -3.72 -15.96
C ARG A 389 -1.52 -5.25 -16.04
N LEU A 390 -0.66 -5.76 -16.92
CA LEU A 390 -0.39 -7.19 -17.06
C LEU A 390 0.25 -7.76 -15.77
N ILE A 391 -0.32 -8.85 -15.24
CA ILE A 391 0.19 -9.57 -14.04
C ILE A 391 0.66 -10.98 -14.39
N LYS A 392 -0.13 -11.74 -15.16
CA LYS A 392 0.21 -13.11 -15.62
C LYS A 392 0.08 -13.19 -17.14
N MET A 393 1.00 -13.91 -17.79
CA MET A 393 1.09 -14.06 -19.25
C MET A 393 1.29 -15.53 -19.63
N TYR A 394 0.75 -15.96 -20.77
CA TYR A 394 0.83 -17.33 -21.28
C TYR A 394 0.32 -18.43 -20.33
N GLU A 395 -0.55 -18.08 -19.38
CA GLU A 395 -1.06 -19.02 -18.37
C GLU A 395 -1.99 -20.06 -19.01
N LYS A 396 -1.67 -21.36 -18.90
CA LYS A 396 -2.47 -22.42 -19.54
C LYS A 396 -3.72 -22.73 -18.72
N VAL A 397 -4.87 -22.87 -19.37
CA VAL A 397 -6.16 -23.17 -18.71
C VAL A 397 -7.00 -24.16 -19.51
N GLY A 398 -7.86 -24.92 -18.81
CA GLY A 398 -8.80 -25.85 -19.44
C GLY A 398 -8.08 -26.85 -20.37
N PRO A 399 -8.57 -27.09 -21.60
CA PRO A 399 -7.96 -28.04 -22.53
C PRO A 399 -6.50 -27.77 -22.92
N GLN A 400 -5.94 -26.57 -22.63
CA GLN A 400 -4.51 -26.30 -22.85
C GLN A 400 -3.59 -26.95 -21.80
N LEU A 401 -4.15 -27.52 -20.74
CA LEU A 401 -3.43 -28.34 -19.76
C LEU A 401 -3.42 -29.82 -20.18
N GLU A 402 -4.24 -30.21 -21.15
CA GLU A 402 -4.29 -31.53 -21.75
C GLU A 402 -3.29 -31.57 -22.92
N GLY A 403 -2.45 -32.61 -23.02
CA GLY A 403 -1.31 -32.67 -23.95
C GLY A 403 -1.67 -32.90 -25.42
N GLY A 404 -2.45 -32.01 -26.04
CA GLY A 404 -2.93 -32.15 -27.42
C GLY A 404 -3.17 -30.82 -28.15
N MET A 405 -3.77 -30.90 -29.34
CA MET A 405 -4.04 -29.72 -30.20
C MET A 405 -5.33 -28.94 -29.82
N ALA A 406 -6.06 -29.36 -28.79
CA ALA A 406 -7.29 -28.70 -28.37
C ALA A 406 -6.98 -27.37 -27.68
N CYS A 407 -7.57 -26.27 -28.16
CA CYS A 407 -7.28 -24.91 -27.68
C CYS A 407 -5.81 -24.44 -27.80
N GLY A 408 -4.92 -25.25 -28.38
CA GLY A 408 -3.55 -24.83 -28.71
C GLY A 408 -3.59 -23.66 -29.68
N GLY A 409 -2.73 -22.66 -29.46
CA GLY A 409 -2.73 -21.43 -30.25
C GLY A 409 -3.79 -20.40 -29.84
N VAL A 410 -4.64 -20.68 -28.84
CA VAL A 410 -5.63 -19.70 -28.34
C VAL A 410 -5.03 -18.81 -27.25
N VAL A 411 -5.07 -17.50 -27.48
CA VAL A 411 -4.81 -16.48 -26.46
C VAL A 411 -6.14 -16.06 -25.83
N GLY A 412 -6.15 -15.95 -24.50
CA GLY A 412 -7.26 -15.34 -23.75
C GLY A 412 -6.81 -14.08 -23.04
N VAL A 413 -7.70 -13.10 -22.91
CA VAL A 413 -7.42 -11.79 -22.30
C VAL A 413 -8.53 -11.45 -21.31
N VAL A 414 -8.16 -10.98 -20.12
CA VAL A 414 -9.10 -10.42 -19.13
C VAL A 414 -8.44 -9.26 -18.38
N ASP A 415 -9.20 -8.23 -18.04
CA ASP A 415 -8.85 -7.27 -16.99
C ASP A 415 -9.69 -7.51 -15.74
N VAL A 416 -9.02 -7.54 -14.59
CA VAL A 416 -9.60 -7.86 -13.29
C VAL A 416 -9.45 -6.65 -12.38
N PRO A 417 -10.53 -5.99 -11.91
CA PRO A 417 -10.40 -4.84 -11.04
C PRO A 417 -9.91 -5.22 -9.64
N TYR A 418 -9.26 -4.31 -8.92
CA TYR A 418 -8.82 -4.48 -7.51
C TYR A 418 -9.92 -5.03 -6.59
N LEU A 419 -11.19 -4.68 -6.85
CA LEU A 419 -12.34 -5.21 -6.12
C LEU A 419 -12.47 -6.75 -6.23
N VAL A 420 -11.86 -7.42 -7.20
CA VAL A 420 -11.90 -8.89 -7.34
C VAL A 420 -10.59 -9.51 -6.86
N LEU A 421 -9.46 -9.13 -7.46
CA LEU A 421 -8.12 -9.58 -7.06
C LEU A 421 -7.20 -8.37 -6.87
N GLU A 422 -6.32 -8.47 -5.87
CA GLU A 422 -5.19 -7.55 -5.66
C GLU A 422 -3.89 -8.30 -6.00
N PRO A 423 -2.87 -7.63 -6.55
CA PRO A 423 -1.63 -8.27 -6.99
C PRO A 423 -0.69 -8.57 -5.80
N THR A 424 0.31 -9.42 -6.02
CA THR A 424 1.44 -9.60 -5.10
C THR A 424 2.35 -8.36 -5.07
N HIS A 425 3.29 -8.35 -4.12
CA HIS A 425 4.21 -7.23 -3.85
C HIS A 425 5.06 -6.79 -5.06
N ASN A 426 5.30 -7.70 -6.03
CA ASN A 426 6.06 -7.45 -7.27
C ASN A 426 5.18 -7.29 -8.53
N LYS A 427 3.85 -7.35 -8.38
CA LYS A 427 2.86 -7.34 -9.49
C LYS A 427 3.10 -8.42 -10.56
N GLN A 428 3.62 -9.59 -10.18
CA GLN A 428 3.78 -10.75 -11.08
C GLN A 428 2.85 -11.93 -10.72
N ASP A 429 2.05 -11.81 -9.65
CA ASP A 429 1.00 -12.77 -9.30
C ASP A 429 -0.13 -12.08 -8.49
N PHE A 430 -1.08 -12.85 -7.95
CA PHE A 430 -2.24 -12.38 -7.19
C PHE A 430 -2.22 -12.81 -5.72
N ALA A 431 -2.53 -11.88 -4.82
CA ALA A 431 -2.48 -12.11 -3.37
C ALA A 431 -3.55 -13.09 -2.84
N ASP A 432 -4.65 -13.29 -3.57
CA ASP A 432 -5.69 -14.27 -3.25
C ASP A 432 -5.63 -15.47 -4.21
N ALA A 433 -4.68 -16.37 -3.93
CA ALA A 433 -4.42 -17.55 -4.75
C ALA A 433 -5.64 -18.49 -4.90
N LYS A 434 -6.57 -18.51 -3.92
CA LYS A 434 -7.79 -19.33 -3.99
C LYS A 434 -8.73 -18.83 -5.08
N GLU A 435 -8.90 -17.52 -5.15
CA GLU A 435 -9.81 -16.86 -6.10
C GLU A 435 -9.14 -16.70 -7.48
N TYR A 436 -7.81 -16.60 -7.52
CA TYR A 436 -7.05 -16.73 -8.74
C TYR A 436 -7.20 -18.13 -9.37
N ARG A 437 -7.04 -19.23 -8.60
CA ARG A 437 -7.34 -20.59 -9.11
C ARG A 437 -8.81 -20.74 -9.55
N HIS A 438 -9.74 -20.01 -8.94
CA HIS A 438 -11.14 -19.98 -9.36
C HIS A 438 -11.35 -19.24 -10.69
N LEU A 439 -10.67 -18.11 -10.89
CA LEU A 439 -10.64 -17.37 -12.15
C LEU A 439 -10.07 -18.24 -13.28
N LEU A 440 -8.94 -18.93 -13.06
CA LEU A 440 -8.33 -19.82 -14.06
C LEU A 440 -9.29 -20.94 -14.51
N ARG A 441 -9.98 -21.61 -13.57
CA ARG A 441 -11.00 -22.61 -13.91
C ARG A 441 -12.14 -22.01 -14.74
N ALA A 442 -12.66 -20.84 -14.35
CA ALA A 442 -13.70 -20.15 -15.10
C ALA A 442 -13.24 -19.79 -16.52
N MET A 443 -12.01 -19.29 -16.69
CA MET A 443 -11.43 -19.01 -18.01
C MET A 443 -11.26 -20.30 -18.83
N GLY A 444 -10.85 -21.41 -18.22
CA GLY A 444 -10.78 -22.73 -18.87
C GLY A 444 -12.12 -23.26 -19.37
N GLU A 445 -13.18 -23.14 -18.58
CA GLU A 445 -14.55 -23.48 -19.01
C GLU A 445 -14.99 -22.64 -20.23
N HIS A 446 -14.71 -21.33 -20.21
CA HIS A 446 -15.10 -20.43 -21.30
C HIS A 446 -14.22 -20.57 -22.54
N LEU A 447 -12.95 -20.95 -22.38
CA LEU A 447 -12.04 -21.30 -23.48
C LEU A 447 -12.52 -22.55 -24.24
N ALA A 448 -13.01 -23.57 -23.53
CA ALA A 448 -13.61 -24.74 -24.15
C ALA A 448 -14.88 -24.38 -24.95
N GLN A 449 -15.70 -23.44 -24.46
CA GLN A 449 -16.82 -22.89 -25.24
C GLN A 449 -16.33 -22.11 -26.46
N TYR A 450 -15.30 -21.28 -26.34
CA TYR A 450 -14.73 -20.55 -27.47
C TYR A 450 -14.28 -21.49 -28.60
N TRP A 451 -13.62 -22.60 -28.25
CA TRP A 451 -13.19 -23.62 -29.22
C TRP A 451 -14.36 -24.31 -29.93
N LYS A 452 -15.47 -24.56 -29.22
CA LYS A 452 -16.75 -24.99 -29.83
C LYS A 452 -17.31 -23.91 -30.77
N ASP A 453 -17.36 -22.66 -30.32
CA ASP A 453 -17.99 -21.51 -31.01
C ASP A 453 -17.29 -21.07 -32.30
N ILE A 454 -16.00 -21.37 -32.47
CA ILE A 454 -15.23 -21.14 -33.71
C ILE A 454 -15.20 -22.35 -34.66
N ALA A 455 -15.63 -23.52 -34.18
CA ALA A 455 -15.80 -24.75 -34.96
C ALA A 455 -14.55 -25.24 -35.74
N ILE A 456 -13.34 -24.94 -35.30
CA ILE A 456 -12.09 -25.40 -35.96
C ILE A 456 -12.05 -26.93 -36.04
N ALA A 457 -12.47 -27.63 -34.98
CA ALA A 457 -12.53 -29.09 -34.96
C ALA A 457 -13.42 -29.67 -36.09
N GLN A 458 -14.53 -29.00 -36.44
CA GLN A 458 -15.43 -29.44 -37.51
C GLN A 458 -14.84 -29.25 -38.92
N ARG A 459 -13.87 -28.33 -39.08
CA ARG A 459 -13.14 -28.09 -40.33
C ARG A 459 -11.90 -28.97 -40.48
N GLY A 460 -11.45 -29.57 -39.38
CA GLY A 460 -10.19 -30.30 -39.25
C GLY A 460 -9.06 -29.39 -38.75
N ILE A 461 -8.56 -29.68 -37.55
CA ILE A 461 -7.57 -28.82 -36.84
C ILE A 461 -6.28 -28.67 -37.66
N ILE A 462 -5.79 -29.75 -38.27
CA ILE A 462 -4.56 -29.74 -39.09
C ILE A 462 -4.75 -28.82 -40.31
N LYS A 463 -5.84 -29.00 -41.07
CA LYS A 463 -6.18 -28.20 -42.26
C LYS A 463 -6.27 -26.69 -41.97
N PHE A 464 -6.78 -26.33 -40.79
CA PHE A 464 -6.82 -24.93 -40.33
C PHE A 464 -5.42 -24.34 -40.14
N TRP A 465 -4.48 -25.11 -39.60
CA TRP A 465 -3.09 -24.65 -39.42
C TRP A 465 -2.29 -24.67 -40.73
N ASP A 466 -2.56 -25.62 -41.63
CA ASP A 466 -2.02 -25.67 -42.99
C ASP A 466 -2.41 -24.41 -43.79
N GLU A 467 -3.67 -23.94 -43.67
CA GLU A 467 -4.19 -22.75 -44.35
C GLU A 467 -3.38 -21.48 -44.02
N PHE A 468 -2.83 -21.38 -42.81
CA PHE A 468 -2.01 -20.25 -42.35
C PHE A 468 -0.50 -20.47 -42.51
N GLY A 469 -0.09 -21.64 -43.04
CA GLY A 469 1.28 -21.94 -43.43
C GLY A 469 2.10 -22.74 -42.42
N TYR A 470 1.49 -23.40 -41.43
CA TYR A 470 2.22 -24.23 -40.45
C TYR A 470 2.56 -25.62 -40.98
N LEU A 471 3.33 -25.66 -42.07
CA LEU A 471 3.72 -26.87 -42.79
C LEU A 471 4.67 -27.80 -42.00
N SER A 472 5.15 -27.35 -40.83
CA SER A 472 6.02 -28.13 -39.95
C SER A 472 5.22 -28.90 -38.89
N ALA A 473 5.55 -30.18 -38.73
CA ALA A 473 5.03 -31.04 -37.68
C ALA A 473 5.46 -30.61 -36.27
N ASN A 474 6.52 -29.79 -36.13
CA ASN A 474 6.92 -29.21 -34.86
C ASN A 474 5.99 -28.03 -34.52
N TRP A 475 5.26 -28.12 -33.40
CA TRP A 475 4.32 -27.08 -32.97
C TRP A 475 4.99 -25.71 -32.81
N ASN A 476 6.23 -25.67 -32.32
CA ASN A 476 6.97 -24.46 -31.96
C ASN A 476 7.69 -23.80 -33.15
N GLN A 477 7.56 -24.34 -34.36
CA GLN A 477 8.11 -23.70 -35.57
C GLN A 477 7.13 -22.64 -36.09
N PRO A 478 7.61 -21.45 -36.52
CA PRO A 478 6.77 -20.39 -37.06
C PRO A 478 6.10 -20.82 -38.38
N PRO A 479 4.99 -20.16 -38.77
CA PRO A 479 4.35 -20.44 -40.04
C PRO A 479 5.20 -19.93 -41.21
N SER A 480 5.01 -20.53 -42.39
CA SER A 480 5.72 -20.16 -43.61
C SER A 480 5.63 -18.66 -43.90
N SER A 481 6.80 -18.09 -44.23
CA SER A 481 7.00 -16.69 -44.62
C SER A 481 6.69 -16.43 -46.10
N GLU A 482 6.24 -17.43 -46.86
CA GLU A 482 5.80 -17.21 -48.25
C GLU A 482 4.65 -16.21 -48.32
N LEU A 483 4.69 -15.33 -49.32
CA LEU A 483 3.72 -14.23 -49.48
C LEU A 483 2.25 -14.68 -49.46
N ARG A 484 1.94 -15.90 -49.95
CA ARG A 484 0.58 -16.47 -49.89
C ARG A 484 0.07 -16.65 -48.46
N TYR A 485 0.91 -17.14 -47.55
CA TYR A 485 0.54 -17.39 -46.16
C TYR A 485 0.56 -16.11 -45.33
N LYS A 486 1.58 -15.25 -45.52
CA LYS A 486 1.61 -13.89 -44.93
C LYS A 486 0.33 -13.10 -45.28
N ARG A 487 -0.07 -13.09 -46.55
CA ARG A 487 -1.34 -12.50 -47.00
C ARG A 487 -2.54 -13.14 -46.31
N ARG A 488 -2.60 -14.48 -46.25
CA ARG A 488 -3.75 -15.21 -45.70
C ARG A 488 -4.01 -14.85 -44.23
N ARG A 489 -2.94 -14.71 -43.43
CA ARG A 489 -3.02 -14.28 -42.02
C ARG A 489 -3.34 -12.79 -41.88
N ALA A 490 -2.66 -11.93 -42.64
CA ALA A 490 -2.88 -10.47 -42.65
C ALA A 490 -4.28 -10.04 -43.14
N MET A 491 -5.01 -10.90 -43.84
CA MET A 491 -6.42 -10.67 -44.20
C MET A 491 -7.42 -10.93 -43.05
N GLU A 492 -7.02 -11.66 -42.00
CA GLU A 492 -7.91 -12.01 -40.87
C GLU A 492 -7.62 -11.20 -39.60
N ILE A 493 -6.44 -10.57 -39.49
CA ILE A 493 -6.03 -9.69 -38.39
C ILE A 493 -5.93 -8.26 -38.91
N PRO A 494 -6.80 -7.32 -38.47
CA PRO A 494 -6.77 -5.94 -38.94
C PRO A 494 -5.60 -5.16 -38.33
N THR A 495 -4.80 -4.49 -39.16
CA THR A 495 -3.69 -3.64 -38.69
C THR A 495 -4.23 -2.43 -37.92
N THR A 496 -3.95 -2.35 -36.62
CA THR A 496 -4.25 -1.16 -35.80
C THR A 496 -2.98 -0.45 -35.36
N ILE A 497 -2.96 0.88 -35.46
CA ILE A 497 -1.81 1.75 -35.17
C ILE A 497 -2.24 2.95 -34.31
N GLN A 498 -1.32 3.52 -33.53
CA GLN A 498 -1.59 4.64 -32.64
C GLN A 498 -0.99 5.96 -33.19
N CYS A 499 -1.83 7.00 -33.26
CA CYS A 499 -1.41 8.35 -33.67
C CYS A 499 -0.52 9.02 -32.62
N ASP A 500 0.67 9.48 -33.02
CA ASP A 500 1.65 10.15 -32.16
C ASP A 500 1.24 11.54 -31.64
N LEU A 501 0.25 12.18 -32.26
CA LEU A 501 -0.22 13.51 -31.85
C LEU A 501 -1.41 13.46 -30.88
N CYS A 502 -2.36 12.54 -31.11
CA CYS A 502 -3.63 12.53 -30.35
C CYS A 502 -3.91 11.22 -29.60
N LEU A 503 -2.95 10.29 -29.58
CA LEU A 503 -2.98 8.99 -28.86
C LEU A 503 -4.16 8.06 -29.19
N LYS A 504 -4.98 8.40 -30.19
CA LYS A 504 -6.08 7.58 -30.71
C LYS A 504 -5.52 6.42 -31.52
N TRP A 505 -6.13 5.26 -31.35
CA TRP A 505 -5.95 4.10 -32.21
C TRP A 505 -6.78 4.23 -33.48
N ARG A 506 -6.15 3.97 -34.62
CA ARG A 506 -6.78 3.87 -35.93
C ARG A 506 -6.66 2.46 -36.48
N THR A 507 -7.65 2.05 -37.27
CA THR A 507 -7.58 0.84 -38.09
C THR A 507 -7.13 1.25 -39.49
N LEU A 508 -6.13 0.56 -40.06
CA LEU A 508 -5.71 0.77 -41.44
C LEU A 508 -6.47 -0.19 -42.38
N PRO A 509 -6.94 0.26 -43.55
CA PRO A 509 -7.53 -0.63 -44.54
C PRO A 509 -6.48 -1.61 -45.10
N PHE A 510 -6.88 -2.86 -45.33
CA PHE A 510 -5.98 -3.88 -45.88
C PHE A 510 -5.52 -3.48 -47.29
N GLN A 511 -4.20 -3.37 -47.47
CA GLN A 511 -3.56 -3.12 -48.77
C GLN A 511 -2.51 -4.19 -49.05
N LEU A 512 -2.53 -4.74 -50.26
CA LEU A 512 -1.61 -5.81 -50.68
C LEU A 512 -0.13 -5.41 -50.55
N SER A 513 0.17 -4.13 -50.79
CA SER A 513 1.49 -3.50 -50.65
C SER A 513 1.96 -3.30 -49.20
N SER A 514 1.09 -3.46 -48.20
CA SER A 514 1.44 -3.26 -46.78
C SER A 514 1.83 -4.56 -46.06
N VAL A 515 1.66 -5.73 -46.68
CA VAL A 515 1.94 -7.05 -46.07
C VAL A 515 3.44 -7.26 -45.74
N GLU A 516 4.32 -6.46 -46.34
CA GLU A 516 5.77 -6.52 -46.14
C GLU A 516 6.40 -5.15 -45.85
N LYS A 517 5.57 -4.13 -45.52
CA LYS A 517 6.04 -2.76 -45.32
C LYS A 517 6.08 -2.41 -43.85
N ASP A 518 7.28 -2.15 -43.33
CA ASP A 518 7.44 -1.52 -42.02
C ASP A 518 6.81 -0.11 -42.02
N TYR A 519 6.04 0.17 -40.98
CA TYR A 519 5.54 1.52 -40.71
C TYR A 519 6.65 2.35 -40.03
N PRO A 520 6.76 3.65 -40.34
CA PRO A 520 7.74 4.51 -39.67
C PRO A 520 7.45 4.63 -38.17
N ASP A 521 8.49 4.81 -37.36
CA ASP A 521 8.39 4.99 -35.90
C ASP A 521 7.38 6.09 -35.52
N THR A 522 7.27 7.15 -36.31
CA THR A 522 6.23 8.19 -36.14
C THR A 522 5.09 7.99 -37.13
N TRP A 523 3.86 7.84 -36.63
CA TRP A 523 2.65 7.76 -37.46
C TRP A 523 1.54 8.67 -36.92
N VAL A 524 0.84 9.38 -37.80
CA VAL A 524 -0.23 10.33 -37.44
C VAL A 524 -1.50 10.10 -38.26
N CYS A 525 -2.65 10.57 -37.79
CA CYS A 525 -3.95 10.29 -38.44
C CYS A 525 -3.98 10.65 -39.93
N SER A 526 -3.33 11.74 -40.35
CA SER A 526 -3.26 12.17 -41.76
C SER A 526 -2.42 11.28 -42.67
N MET A 527 -1.87 10.18 -42.13
CA MET A 527 -1.25 9.09 -42.88
C MET A 527 -2.18 7.88 -43.04
N ASN A 528 -3.45 7.97 -42.61
CA ASN A 528 -4.45 6.92 -42.85
C ASN A 528 -5.10 7.11 -44.23
N PRO A 529 -5.14 6.08 -45.10
CA PRO A 529 -5.91 6.12 -46.35
C PRO A 529 -7.44 6.15 -46.16
N ASP A 530 -7.94 5.93 -44.95
CA ASP A 530 -9.37 5.96 -44.62
C ASP A 530 -9.86 7.39 -44.26
N PRO A 531 -10.76 8.01 -45.07
CA PRO A 531 -11.27 9.36 -44.86
C PRO A 531 -12.23 9.51 -43.65
N GLU A 532 -12.64 8.43 -42.99
CA GLU A 532 -13.32 8.51 -41.68
C GLU A 532 -12.33 8.71 -40.53
N GLN A 533 -11.05 8.37 -40.74
CA GLN A 533 -10.02 8.25 -39.70
C GLN A 533 -8.75 9.10 -39.96
N ASP A 534 -8.70 9.86 -41.06
CA ASP A 534 -7.58 10.68 -41.54
C ASP A 534 -7.19 11.88 -40.66
N ARG A 535 -7.99 12.22 -39.65
CA ARG A 535 -7.85 13.44 -38.83
C ARG A 535 -7.82 13.15 -37.34
N CYS A 536 -7.17 14.02 -36.56
CA CYS A 536 -6.99 13.82 -35.12
C CYS A 536 -8.30 14.01 -34.32
N GLU A 537 -9.25 14.73 -34.90
CA GLU A 537 -10.52 15.17 -34.33
C GLU A 537 -11.60 14.09 -34.48
N ALA A 538 -11.47 13.22 -35.49
CA ALA A 538 -12.39 12.12 -35.72
C ALA A 538 -12.41 11.18 -34.49
N SER A 539 -13.61 10.75 -34.10
CA SER A 539 -13.81 9.86 -32.95
C SER A 539 -13.01 8.55 -33.07
N GLU A 540 -12.64 7.95 -31.95
CA GLU A 540 -11.87 6.70 -31.94
C GLU A 540 -12.80 5.50 -32.14
N GLN A 541 -12.55 4.70 -33.18
CA GLN A 541 -13.38 3.54 -33.49
C GLN A 541 -13.15 2.42 -32.47
N LYS A 542 -14.16 2.12 -31.66
CA LYS A 542 -14.10 1.03 -30.67
C LYS A 542 -14.27 -0.33 -31.35
N GLN A 543 -13.31 -1.25 -31.11
CA GLN A 543 -13.37 -2.63 -31.60
C GLN A 543 -14.67 -3.32 -31.12
N LYS A 544 -15.57 -3.64 -32.05
CA LYS A 544 -16.80 -4.41 -31.77
C LYS A 544 -16.47 -5.92 -31.76
N VAL A 545 -15.88 -6.41 -30.68
CA VAL A 545 -15.63 -7.85 -30.48
C VAL A 545 -16.97 -8.60 -30.38
N PRO A 546 -17.26 -9.60 -31.23
CA PRO A 546 -18.50 -10.39 -31.14
C PRO A 546 -18.67 -11.08 -29.79
N LEU A 547 -19.86 -10.98 -29.22
CA LEU A 547 -20.21 -11.73 -28.01
C LEU A 547 -20.36 -13.22 -28.32
N GLY A 548 -19.81 -14.06 -27.44
CA GLY A 548 -20.16 -15.47 -27.30
C GLY A 548 -21.07 -15.68 -26.08
N THR A 549 -21.65 -16.86 -25.97
CA THR A 549 -22.54 -17.23 -24.85
C THR A 549 -22.04 -18.53 -24.25
N PHE A 550 -21.63 -18.49 -22.98
CA PHE A 550 -21.26 -19.71 -22.26
C PHE A 550 -22.52 -20.55 -21.99
N ARG A 551 -22.67 -21.65 -22.73
CA ARG A 551 -23.68 -22.66 -22.46
C ARG A 551 -23.05 -23.68 -21.53
N LYS A 552 -23.30 -23.53 -20.22
CA LYS A 552 -22.94 -24.57 -19.26
C LYS A 552 -23.68 -25.85 -19.66
N ASP A 553 -22.94 -26.84 -20.17
CA ASP A 553 -23.50 -28.11 -20.61
C ASP A 553 -24.30 -28.72 -19.44
N MET A 554 -25.63 -28.75 -19.60
CA MET A 554 -26.53 -29.41 -18.66
C MET A 554 -26.32 -30.91 -18.83
N LYS A 555 -25.35 -31.46 -18.08
CA LYS A 555 -25.15 -32.91 -17.93
C LYS A 555 -26.51 -33.57 -17.88
N THR A 556 -26.76 -34.47 -18.83
CA THR A 556 -28.06 -35.12 -19.02
C THR A 556 -28.47 -35.83 -17.74
N GLN A 557 -29.75 -36.15 -17.58
CA GLN A 557 -30.18 -36.92 -16.40
C GLN A 557 -29.44 -38.27 -16.34
N GLU A 558 -29.17 -38.89 -17.50
CA GLU A 558 -28.36 -40.10 -17.60
C GLU A 558 -26.89 -39.88 -17.23
N GLU A 559 -26.21 -38.81 -17.67
CA GLU A 559 -24.84 -38.50 -17.25
C GLU A 559 -24.74 -38.15 -15.77
N LYS A 560 -25.70 -37.40 -15.23
CA LYS A 560 -25.80 -37.11 -13.78
C LYS A 560 -26.01 -38.40 -12.99
N GLN A 561 -26.84 -39.32 -13.50
CA GLN A 561 -27.13 -40.57 -12.82
C GLN A 561 -25.99 -41.59 -12.98
N LYS A 562 -25.27 -41.61 -14.11
CA LYS A 562 -24.01 -42.36 -14.27
C LYS A 562 -22.94 -41.81 -13.32
N GLN A 563 -22.72 -40.50 -13.28
CA GLN A 563 -21.76 -39.90 -12.35
C GLN A 563 -22.16 -40.12 -10.88
N LEU A 564 -23.45 -40.04 -10.54
CA LEU A 564 -23.93 -40.36 -9.19
C LEU A 564 -23.74 -41.85 -8.86
N THR A 565 -23.97 -42.76 -9.82
CA THR A 565 -23.74 -44.20 -9.63
C THR A 565 -22.26 -44.53 -9.50
N GLU A 566 -21.39 -43.90 -10.30
CA GLU A 566 -19.94 -44.03 -10.24
C GLU A 566 -19.39 -43.51 -8.90
N LYS A 567 -19.91 -42.36 -8.45
CA LYS A 567 -19.59 -41.76 -7.14
C LYS A 567 -20.07 -42.63 -5.98
N ILE A 568 -21.30 -43.16 -6.03
CA ILE A 568 -21.81 -44.13 -5.06
C ILE A 568 -20.97 -45.41 -5.06
N ARG A 569 -20.56 -45.93 -6.23
CA ARG A 569 -19.67 -47.09 -6.35
C ARG A 569 -18.32 -46.82 -5.69
N GLN A 570 -17.70 -45.68 -5.95
CA GLN A 570 -16.44 -45.27 -5.31
C GLN A 570 -16.58 -45.08 -3.78
N GLN A 571 -17.73 -44.60 -3.29
CA GLN A 571 -18.02 -44.59 -1.85
C GLN A 571 -18.19 -46.00 -1.27
N GLN A 572 -18.89 -46.90 -1.97
CA GLN A 572 -19.11 -48.29 -1.53
C GLN A 572 -17.79 -49.06 -1.50
N GLU A 573 -16.93 -48.91 -2.51
CA GLU A 573 -15.58 -49.48 -2.56
C GLU A 573 -14.69 -48.95 -1.44
N LYS A 574 -14.72 -47.63 -1.15
CA LYS A 574 -14.08 -47.05 0.04
C LYS A 574 -14.62 -47.64 1.36
N LEU A 575 -15.94 -47.81 1.48
CA LEU A 575 -16.57 -48.37 2.68
C LEU A 575 -16.19 -49.84 2.90
N GLU A 576 -16.18 -50.66 1.85
CA GLU A 576 -15.72 -52.04 1.94
C GLU A 576 -14.23 -52.15 2.26
N ALA A 577 -13.39 -51.31 1.66
CA ALA A 577 -11.96 -51.26 1.97
C ALA A 577 -11.73 -50.91 3.46
N LEU A 578 -12.47 -49.94 3.99
CA LEU A 578 -12.41 -49.56 5.41
C LEU A 578 -12.92 -50.70 6.32
N GLN A 579 -14.02 -51.38 5.97
CA GLN A 579 -14.54 -52.50 6.77
C GLN A 579 -13.62 -53.74 6.79
N LYS A 580 -12.82 -53.95 5.75
CA LYS A 580 -11.83 -55.05 5.70
C LYS A 580 -10.61 -54.81 6.61
N THR A 581 -10.37 -53.59 7.10
CA THR A 581 -9.30 -53.30 8.06
C THR A 581 -9.71 -53.55 9.52
N THR A 582 -9.55 -54.81 9.95
CA THR A 582 -9.71 -55.23 11.36
C THR A 582 -8.81 -54.39 12.27
N PRO A 583 -9.31 -53.77 13.36
CA PRO A 583 -8.49 -52.91 14.21
C PRO A 583 -7.43 -53.72 14.98
N ILE A 584 -6.16 -53.42 14.70
CA ILE A 584 -5.01 -54.02 15.41
C ILE A 584 -5.10 -53.61 16.89
N ARG A 585 -5.24 -54.61 17.78
CA ARG A 585 -5.43 -54.42 19.22
C ARG A 585 -4.24 -54.86 20.08
N SER A 586 -3.21 -55.47 19.50
CA SER A 586 -2.05 -55.94 20.27
C SER A 586 -0.70 -55.70 19.56
N GLN A 587 0.37 -55.65 20.36
CA GLN A 587 1.74 -55.58 19.85
C GLN A 587 2.23 -56.92 19.24
N ALA A 588 1.52 -58.03 19.50
CA ALA A 588 1.88 -59.35 18.99
C ALA A 588 1.58 -59.51 17.49
N ASP A 589 0.56 -58.79 16.99
CA ASP A 589 0.08 -58.89 15.61
C ASP A 589 1.11 -58.38 14.58
N LEU A 590 1.97 -57.42 14.96
CA LEU A 590 3.03 -56.89 14.09
C LEU A 590 4.10 -57.92 13.68
N LYS A 591 4.25 -59.03 14.41
CA LYS A 591 5.35 -60.00 14.19
C LYS A 591 5.04 -61.14 13.20
N LYS A 592 3.92 -61.07 12.46
CA LYS A 592 3.40 -62.21 11.66
C LYS A 592 3.27 -61.99 10.15
N LEU A 593 3.74 -60.87 9.60
CA LEU A 593 3.72 -60.64 8.14
C LEU A 593 5.04 -61.09 7.47
N PRO A 594 5.00 -61.90 6.39
CA PRO A 594 6.22 -62.44 5.75
C PRO A 594 7.05 -61.41 4.97
N LEU A 595 8.32 -61.76 4.74
CA LEU A 595 9.27 -61.09 3.87
C LEU A 595 10.08 -62.14 3.10
N GLU A 596 10.08 -62.09 1.77
CA GLU A 596 11.04 -62.79 0.90
C GLU A 596 11.49 -61.88 -0.24
N VAL A 597 12.66 -62.19 -0.83
CA VAL A 597 13.40 -61.33 -1.76
C VAL A 597 14.04 -62.20 -2.87
N THR A 598 14.08 -61.73 -4.12
CA THR A 598 14.85 -62.35 -5.22
C THR A 598 15.25 -61.30 -6.28
N THR A 599 16.35 -61.56 -7.00
CA THR A 599 17.02 -60.61 -7.92
C THR A 599 17.60 -61.33 -9.15
N ARG A 600 17.69 -60.67 -10.34
CA ARG A 600 18.87 -60.67 -11.27
C ARG A 600 18.61 -59.86 -12.59
N PRO A 601 19.67 -59.45 -13.36
CA PRO A 601 19.55 -58.43 -14.43
C PRO A 601 20.15 -58.78 -15.82
N SER A 602 19.79 -57.99 -16.86
CA SER A 602 20.42 -57.90 -18.20
C SER A 602 19.71 -56.86 -19.11
N THR A 603 20.27 -56.14 -20.11
CA THR A 603 21.62 -55.57 -20.45
C THR A 603 21.43 -54.51 -21.58
N GLU A 604 22.47 -53.74 -21.95
CA GLU A 604 22.63 -52.90 -23.18
C GLU A 604 21.95 -51.50 -23.26
N GLU A 605 22.37 -50.71 -24.26
CA GLU A 605 22.49 -49.22 -24.27
C GLU A 605 22.15 -48.63 -25.68
N PRO A 606 22.31 -47.31 -26.00
CA PRO A 606 21.93 -46.07 -25.29
C PRO A 606 21.23 -45.02 -26.22
N VAL A 607 20.79 -43.86 -25.69
CA VAL A 607 20.89 -42.53 -26.36
C VAL A 607 20.61 -41.38 -25.35
N ARG A 608 21.24 -40.22 -25.56
CA ARG A 608 21.26 -39.07 -24.63
C ARG A 608 20.05 -38.12 -24.74
N ARG A 609 19.61 -37.56 -23.60
CA ARG A 609 19.07 -36.17 -23.47
C ARG A 609 19.38 -35.61 -22.06
N PRO A 610 19.51 -34.28 -21.86
CA PRO A 610 20.03 -33.71 -20.60
C PRO A 610 18.98 -33.56 -19.49
N GLN A 611 19.41 -33.69 -18.23
CA GLN A 611 18.63 -33.30 -17.06
C GLN A 611 18.71 -31.78 -16.81
N ARG A 612 17.64 -31.19 -16.27
CA ARG A 612 17.64 -29.81 -15.77
C ARG A 612 18.00 -29.83 -14.26
N PRO A 613 18.90 -28.95 -13.76
CA PRO A 613 19.28 -28.97 -12.35
C PRO A 613 18.10 -28.74 -11.39
N ARG A 614 18.09 -29.45 -10.27
CA ARG A 614 17.29 -29.08 -9.09
C ARG A 614 17.91 -27.86 -8.41
N SER A 615 17.10 -27.12 -7.65
CA SER A 615 17.51 -25.97 -6.85
C SER A 615 18.72 -26.29 -5.96
N PRO A 616 19.75 -25.41 -5.87
CA PRO A 616 20.83 -25.58 -4.90
C PRO A 616 20.29 -25.57 -3.46
N PRO A 617 20.74 -26.48 -2.58
CA PRO A 617 20.48 -26.35 -1.15
C PRO A 617 21.18 -25.12 -0.58
N LEU A 618 20.58 -24.49 0.44
CA LEU A 618 21.20 -23.40 1.20
C LEU A 618 22.56 -23.85 1.78
N PRO A 619 23.66 -23.09 1.59
CA PRO A 619 24.96 -23.44 2.15
C PRO A 619 24.97 -23.39 3.69
N ALA A 620 24.85 -24.57 4.32
CA ALA A 620 24.90 -24.72 5.78
C ALA A 620 26.34 -24.66 6.33
N VAL A 621 27.09 -23.60 5.99
CA VAL A 621 28.50 -23.41 6.37
C VAL A 621 28.75 -22.00 6.91
N ILE A 622 28.62 -21.85 8.24
CA ILE A 622 29.52 -21.11 9.14
C ILE A 622 29.18 -21.59 10.56
N ARG A 623 29.82 -22.70 10.95
CA ARG A 623 29.92 -23.19 12.33
C ARG A 623 31.25 -23.88 12.51
N ASN A 624 32.29 -23.09 12.74
CA ASN A 624 33.50 -23.56 13.42
C ASN A 624 34.22 -22.39 14.12
N ALA A 625 35.00 -22.77 15.13
CA ALA A 625 35.83 -21.95 16.01
C ALA A 625 36.85 -21.05 15.24
N PRO A 626 37.43 -19.98 15.85
CA PRO A 626 37.69 -19.89 17.29
C PRO A 626 37.39 -18.57 18.02
N SER A 627 37.13 -18.74 19.32
CA SER A 627 37.20 -17.71 20.36
C SER A 627 38.63 -17.23 20.61
N ARG A 628 38.81 -15.91 20.81
CA ARG A 628 39.71 -15.19 21.76
C ARG A 628 40.23 -13.88 21.10
N PRO A 629 40.21 -12.72 21.80
CA PRO A 629 40.57 -11.44 21.18
C PRO A 629 42.09 -11.25 21.05
N PRO A 630 42.56 -10.47 20.05
CA PRO A 630 43.93 -9.98 20.00
C PRO A 630 44.17 -8.92 21.09
N SER A 631 45.33 -8.92 21.73
CA SER A 631 45.75 -7.84 22.62
C SER A 631 47.27 -7.72 22.69
N LEU A 632 47.77 -6.49 22.47
CA LEU A 632 49.17 -6.05 22.62
C LEU A 632 50.17 -6.68 21.61
N PRO A 633 51.19 -5.92 21.19
CA PRO A 633 52.35 -5.69 22.06
C PRO A 633 52.66 -4.20 22.33
N THR A 634 52.87 -3.86 23.60
CA THR A 634 53.55 -2.61 24.00
C THR A 634 55.08 -2.77 23.94
N PRO A 635 55.85 -1.70 23.67
CA PRO A 635 57.31 -1.73 23.76
C PRO A 635 57.80 -1.94 25.21
N ARG A 636 58.91 -2.66 25.37
CA ARG A 636 59.67 -2.71 26.64
C ARG A 636 60.45 -1.39 26.82
N PRO A 637 60.71 -0.98 28.08
CA PRO A 637 62.01 -1.34 28.65
C PRO A 637 61.99 -1.87 30.10
N ALA A 638 62.96 -2.75 30.39
CA ALA A 638 63.62 -3.08 31.66
C ALA A 638 62.88 -3.10 33.04
N SER A 639 63.11 -4.22 33.75
CA SER A 639 63.51 -4.35 35.18
C SER A 639 62.60 -5.11 36.19
N GLN A 640 63.15 -6.24 36.68
CA GLN A 640 63.01 -6.93 37.99
C GLN A 640 61.66 -7.54 38.48
N PRO A 641 61.63 -8.86 38.84
CA PRO A 641 60.47 -9.55 39.45
C PRO A 641 60.73 -10.22 40.83
N ARG A 642 59.67 -10.66 41.57
CA ARG A 642 59.69 -11.81 42.55
C ARG A 642 58.33 -12.14 43.24
N LYS A 643 57.84 -13.40 43.06
CA LYS A 643 57.05 -14.29 44.00
C LYS A 643 55.69 -13.78 44.59
N ALA A 644 54.76 -14.59 45.15
CA ALA A 644 54.20 -15.95 44.90
C ALA A 644 52.91 -16.18 45.79
N PRO A 645 51.89 -17.01 45.41
CA PRO A 645 50.57 -17.11 46.11
C PRO A 645 50.19 -18.50 46.73
N VAL A 646 49.13 -18.63 47.58
CA VAL A 646 48.50 -19.94 47.99
C VAL A 646 47.09 -19.88 48.74
N ILE A 647 46.05 -20.54 48.17
CA ILE A 647 44.96 -21.47 48.72
C ILE A 647 43.77 -21.08 49.71
N SER A 648 42.52 -21.36 49.25
CA SER A 648 41.23 -21.76 49.94
C SER A 648 40.40 -20.77 50.82
N SER A 649 39.11 -20.95 51.21
CA SER A 649 38.08 -22.04 51.14
C SER A 649 36.59 -21.53 51.12
N THR A 650 35.54 -22.37 51.35
CA THR A 650 34.04 -22.10 51.22
C THR A 650 33.20 -23.06 52.15
N PRO A 651 31.82 -23.27 52.16
CA PRO A 651 30.64 -22.72 51.41
C PRO A 651 29.22 -22.61 52.14
N LYS A 652 28.14 -22.20 51.41
CA LYS A 652 26.67 -22.62 51.43
C LYS A 652 25.62 -22.32 52.57
N LEU A 653 24.48 -21.67 52.17
CA LEU A 653 23.01 -22.00 52.38
C LEU A 653 22.34 -22.03 53.82
N PRO A 654 20.98 -22.10 54.00
CA PRO A 654 19.81 -21.47 53.30
C PRO A 654 18.58 -20.99 54.16
N ALA A 655 17.76 -20.07 53.59
CA ALA A 655 16.26 -19.96 53.59
C ALA A 655 15.32 -19.81 54.86
N LEU A 656 14.18 -19.11 54.61
CA LEU A 656 12.81 -19.12 55.25
C LEU A 656 12.39 -18.19 56.44
N ALA A 657 11.68 -17.11 56.09
CA ALA A 657 10.30 -16.71 56.53
C ALA A 657 9.93 -16.06 57.91
N ALA A 658 9.17 -14.94 57.80
CA ALA A 658 7.93 -14.56 58.52
C ALA A 658 7.88 -13.49 59.66
N ARG A 659 7.04 -12.45 59.39
CA ARG A 659 6.08 -11.66 60.25
C ARG A 659 6.50 -10.54 61.23
N GLU A 660 5.65 -9.48 61.19
CA GLU A 660 5.17 -8.54 62.26
C GLU A 660 6.18 -7.65 63.04
N GLU A 661 6.06 -6.31 62.96
CA GLU A 661 5.36 -5.36 63.89
C GLU A 661 6.08 -5.11 65.24
N ALA A 662 6.05 -3.93 65.89
CA ALA A 662 5.79 -2.53 65.48
C ALA A 662 6.21 -1.58 66.63
N SER A 663 6.50 -0.29 66.34
CA SER A 663 6.65 0.82 67.33
C SER A 663 7.86 0.68 68.31
N THR A 664 8.24 1.63 69.19
CA THR A 664 7.58 2.85 69.73
C THR A 664 8.61 3.87 70.31
N SER A 665 8.24 5.17 70.40
CA SER A 665 8.73 6.16 71.42
C SER A 665 10.23 6.61 71.37
N ARG A 666 10.72 7.74 71.91
CA ARG A 666 10.24 9.03 72.56
C ARG A 666 11.51 9.95 72.73
N LEU A 667 11.66 11.14 73.35
CA LEU A 667 11.00 12.25 74.12
C LEU A 667 12.08 13.40 74.05
N LEU A 668 11.93 14.73 73.93
CA LEU A 668 10.90 15.78 73.73
C LEU A 668 11.50 16.83 72.72
N GLN A 669 10.87 17.88 72.15
CA GLN A 669 9.69 18.74 72.40
C GLN A 669 10.02 20.13 73.08
N PRO A 670 9.10 21.08 73.43
CA PRO A 670 9.10 22.46 72.86
C PRO A 670 8.96 23.58 73.97
N PRO A 671 8.17 24.69 73.89
CA PRO A 671 7.55 25.47 72.77
C PRO A 671 7.70 27.02 72.87
N GLU A 672 7.20 27.76 71.87
CA GLU A 672 5.98 28.62 71.97
C GLU A 672 5.63 29.26 70.60
N ALA A 673 4.47 29.94 70.51
CA ALA A 673 3.79 30.25 69.23
C ALA A 673 3.19 31.70 69.16
N PRO A 674 2.06 32.00 68.47
CA PRO A 674 2.15 32.83 67.26
C PRO A 674 1.29 34.12 67.25
N ARG A 675 1.50 35.00 66.27
CA ARG A 675 0.48 35.97 65.77
C ARG A 675 0.76 36.52 64.36
N LYS A 676 -0.34 36.87 63.67
CA LYS A 676 -0.45 37.68 62.43
C LYS A 676 -1.00 39.09 62.82
N PRO A 677 -1.38 40.01 61.90
CA PRO A 677 -0.54 40.75 60.95
C PRO A 677 -0.91 42.27 60.90
N ALA A 678 -0.62 42.92 59.77
CA ALA A 678 -1.31 44.07 59.15
C ALA A 678 -0.88 45.52 59.50
N ASN A 679 -1.09 46.38 58.48
CA ASN A 679 -1.27 47.84 58.53
C ASN A 679 -0.02 48.70 58.89
N THR A 680 0.21 49.91 58.36
CA THR A 680 -0.51 50.74 57.36
C THR A 680 0.34 51.93 56.90
N LEU A 681 -0.07 52.64 55.82
CA LEU A 681 0.21 54.07 55.52
C LEU A 681 1.69 54.45 55.19
N VAL A 682 2.03 55.52 54.43
CA VAL A 682 1.33 56.42 53.48
C VAL A 682 2.35 57.30 52.70
N LYS A 683 1.85 58.18 51.80
CA LYS A 683 2.52 59.36 51.17
C LYS A 683 3.54 59.09 50.05
N THR A 684 3.65 59.91 48.98
CA THR A 684 2.71 60.80 48.24
C THR A 684 3.42 61.39 47.00
N ALA A 685 2.68 61.65 45.91
CA ALA A 685 2.92 62.73 44.92
C ALA A 685 4.23 62.67 44.06
N SER A 686 4.34 63.31 42.88
CA SER A 686 3.33 63.87 41.96
C SER A 686 3.86 64.06 40.52
N ARG A 687 2.96 63.85 39.54
CA ARG A 687 2.97 64.35 38.15
C ARG A 687 3.08 65.91 38.14
N PRO A 688 3.67 66.64 37.14
CA PRO A 688 3.35 66.47 35.71
C PRO A 688 4.43 66.80 34.63
N ALA A 689 4.11 66.47 33.37
CA ALA A 689 4.61 67.18 32.16
C ALA A 689 3.60 68.28 31.77
N PRO A 690 3.99 69.34 31.01
CA PRO A 690 3.72 69.26 29.54
C PRO A 690 4.52 70.20 28.58
N LEU A 691 4.40 69.90 27.27
CA LEU A 691 4.22 70.83 26.13
C LEU A 691 5.35 71.79 25.65
N VAL A 692 5.06 72.40 24.48
CA VAL A 692 5.84 73.35 23.63
C VAL A 692 6.85 72.62 22.72
N GLN A 693 6.54 72.35 21.43
CA GLN A 693 6.56 73.26 20.25
C GLN A 693 8.00 73.66 19.82
N GLN A 694 8.35 73.82 18.53
CA GLN A 694 7.54 74.12 17.34
C GLN A 694 8.31 73.82 16.01
N LEU A 695 7.59 73.71 14.87
CA LEU A 695 8.06 73.87 13.46
C LEU A 695 9.08 72.84 12.88
N SER A 696 9.18 72.58 11.56
CA SER A 696 8.19 72.51 10.45
C SER A 696 8.84 71.86 9.20
N PRO A 697 8.10 71.19 8.28
CA PRO A 697 8.69 70.40 7.18
C PRO A 697 8.72 71.10 5.79
N SER A 698 9.64 70.65 4.93
CA SER A 698 9.78 71.04 3.50
C SER A 698 10.64 69.99 2.75
N LEU A 699 10.53 69.73 1.43
CA LEU A 699 9.54 70.11 0.41
C LEU A 699 9.52 69.06 -0.75
N LEU A 700 8.65 69.24 -1.75
CA LEU A 700 8.37 68.30 -2.87
C LEU A 700 9.01 68.79 -4.23
N PRO A 701 8.50 68.53 -5.46
CA PRO A 701 8.93 67.36 -6.28
C PRO A 701 9.17 67.61 -7.81
N ASN A 702 9.54 66.54 -8.55
CA ASN A 702 9.08 66.18 -9.92
C ASN A 702 9.39 67.06 -11.17
N SER A 703 10.31 66.60 -12.05
CA SER A 703 10.40 66.88 -13.51
C SER A 703 11.60 66.11 -14.13
N LYS A 704 11.86 66.06 -15.45
CA LYS A 704 11.16 65.58 -16.67
C LYS A 704 12.14 65.81 -17.86
N SER A 705 12.29 64.81 -18.76
CA SER A 705 12.78 64.90 -20.17
C SER A 705 14.24 65.35 -20.47
N PRO A 706 14.74 65.36 -21.73
CA PRO A 706 14.89 64.24 -22.70
C PRO A 706 16.25 64.20 -23.48
N ARG A 707 16.37 63.32 -24.52
CA ARG A 707 17.36 63.25 -25.66
C ARG A 707 18.58 62.31 -25.55
N GLU A 708 19.19 61.79 -26.64
CA GLU A 708 18.74 61.31 -27.99
C GLU A 708 19.93 60.62 -28.75
N VAL A 709 19.73 59.43 -29.37
CA VAL A 709 20.34 58.99 -30.68
C VAL A 709 21.89 58.71 -30.71
N PRO A 710 22.52 57.92 -31.66
CA PRO A 710 22.06 57.26 -32.90
C PRO A 710 22.27 55.72 -33.03
N SER A 711 21.81 55.18 -34.17
CA SER A 711 21.92 53.79 -34.65
C SER A 711 22.43 53.69 -36.10
N PRO A 712 22.89 52.52 -36.60
CA PRO A 712 22.90 52.24 -38.04
C PRO A 712 22.15 50.95 -38.49
N LYS A 713 21.14 51.21 -39.33
CA LYS A 713 20.59 50.52 -40.54
C LYS A 713 21.51 49.49 -41.28
N VAL A 714 21.09 48.56 -42.15
CA VAL A 714 19.78 48.11 -42.75
C VAL A 714 19.96 46.82 -43.61
N ILE A 715 18.88 46.06 -43.88
CA ILE A 715 18.48 45.47 -45.21
C ILE A 715 17.07 44.81 -45.08
N LYS A 716 16.32 44.63 -46.19
CA LYS A 716 14.93 44.07 -46.29
C LYS A 716 14.91 42.87 -47.27
N THR A 717 13.84 42.13 -47.63
CA THR A 717 12.37 42.34 -47.89
C THR A 717 11.75 40.94 -48.24
N PRO A 718 10.45 40.72 -48.60
CA PRO A 718 9.17 41.45 -48.41
C PRO A 718 8.03 40.55 -47.80
N VAL A 719 6.74 40.93 -47.92
CA VAL A 719 5.56 40.38 -47.19
C VAL A 719 4.32 40.20 -48.09
N VAL A 720 3.41 39.26 -47.74
CA VAL A 720 1.97 39.26 -48.12
C VAL A 720 1.06 39.04 -46.87
N LYS A 721 -0.18 39.54 -46.92
CA LYS A 721 -1.19 39.70 -45.81
C LYS A 721 -2.00 38.39 -45.57
N LYS A 722 -2.94 38.20 -44.62
CA LYS A 722 -4.06 39.02 -44.02
C LYS A 722 -4.75 38.15 -42.91
N THR A 723 -5.37 38.52 -41.77
CA THR A 723 -5.59 39.73 -40.92
C THR A 723 -6.17 39.31 -39.52
N GLU A 724 -6.42 40.27 -38.63
CA GLU A 724 -7.00 40.30 -37.26
C GLU A 724 -8.47 39.77 -37.10
N SER A 725 -9.19 39.74 -35.95
CA SER A 725 -9.07 40.40 -34.60
C SER A 725 -9.90 39.69 -33.46
N PRO A 726 -9.79 40.08 -32.16
CA PRO A 726 -10.42 39.42 -30.98
C PRO A 726 -11.36 40.32 -30.10
N ILE A 727 -11.77 39.87 -28.89
CA ILE A 727 -11.98 40.62 -27.58
C ILE A 727 -13.33 40.47 -26.79
N LYS A 728 -13.20 40.03 -25.51
CA LYS A 728 -13.97 40.26 -24.22
C LYS A 728 -15.44 39.81 -23.92
N LEU A 729 -15.52 39.08 -22.78
CA LEU A 729 -16.34 39.25 -21.54
C LEU A 729 -17.88 39.07 -21.48
N SER A 730 -18.27 38.47 -20.35
CA SER A 730 -19.61 38.20 -19.75
C SER A 730 -20.34 39.47 -19.24
N PRO A 731 -21.69 39.51 -19.01
CA PRO A 731 -22.34 38.71 -17.94
C PRO A 731 -23.84 38.29 -18.09
N ALA A 732 -24.26 37.41 -17.16
CA ALA A 732 -25.60 37.24 -16.56
C ALA A 732 -26.84 36.75 -17.39
N THR A 733 -27.57 35.81 -16.76
CA THR A 733 -28.93 35.30 -17.04
C THR A 733 -30.05 36.32 -16.66
N PRO A 734 -31.35 36.17 -17.07
CA PRO A 734 -32.05 34.92 -17.41
C PRO A 734 -33.11 34.92 -18.55
N SER A 735 -33.57 33.69 -18.86
CA SER A 735 -34.77 33.24 -19.60
C SER A 735 -35.90 34.22 -20.00
N ARG A 736 -36.31 34.17 -21.29
CA ARG A 736 -37.67 33.74 -21.71
C ARG A 736 -37.75 33.33 -23.19
N LYS A 737 -38.82 32.64 -23.58
CA LYS A 737 -39.10 32.11 -24.94
C LYS A 737 -39.66 33.18 -25.88
N ARG A 738 -39.31 33.15 -27.18
CA ARG A 738 -40.30 32.91 -28.27
C ARG A 738 -39.65 32.48 -29.60
N SER A 739 -40.26 31.45 -30.18
CA SER A 739 -40.05 30.78 -31.47
C SER A 739 -40.43 31.58 -32.73
N VAL A 740 -39.81 31.25 -33.87
CA VAL A 740 -40.42 30.97 -35.20
C VAL A 740 -39.53 29.90 -35.89
N ALA A 741 -40.04 29.11 -36.85
CA ALA A 741 -39.35 27.95 -37.45
C ALA A 741 -39.70 27.73 -38.94
N VAL A 742 -38.83 27.01 -39.66
CA VAL A 742 -38.94 26.45 -41.04
C VAL A 742 -37.98 25.24 -41.15
N SER A 743 -38.21 24.23 -42.03
CA SER A 743 -39.11 23.09 -41.77
C SER A 743 -39.03 22.01 -42.89
N ASP A 744 -37.88 21.34 -43.03
CA ASP A 744 -37.66 20.14 -43.88
C ASP A 744 -36.91 19.13 -42.95
N GLU A 745 -37.34 17.92 -42.56
CA GLU A 745 -38.16 16.85 -43.18
C GLU A 745 -37.43 16.17 -44.37
N GLU A 746 -37.32 14.83 -44.46
CA GLU A 746 -38.02 13.73 -43.77
C GLU A 746 -37.13 12.45 -43.70
N GLU A 747 -37.21 11.63 -42.61
CA GLU A 747 -37.40 10.15 -42.67
C GLU A 747 -37.22 9.40 -41.31
N VAL A 748 -38.20 8.53 -41.02
CA VAL A 748 -38.24 7.35 -40.10
C VAL A 748 -38.13 7.56 -38.58
N GLU A 749 -39.28 7.46 -37.91
CA GLU A 749 -39.45 7.17 -36.47
C GLU A 749 -39.68 5.66 -36.20
N GLU A 750 -39.27 5.14 -35.03
CA GLU A 750 -40.13 4.31 -34.14
C GLU A 750 -39.46 4.04 -32.77
N GLU A 751 -40.17 3.38 -31.84
CA GLU A 751 -39.77 3.02 -30.46
C GLU A 751 -39.62 4.17 -29.43
N ALA A 752 -40.62 5.04 -29.35
CA ALA A 752 -41.00 5.72 -28.10
C ALA A 752 -42.53 5.64 -27.85
N GLU A 753 -42.93 5.88 -26.60
CA GLU A 753 -44.32 6.15 -26.18
C GLU A 753 -45.42 5.09 -26.49
N ARG A 754 -45.26 3.86 -25.99
CA ARG A 754 -46.45 3.08 -25.54
C ARG A 754 -46.24 2.50 -24.13
N ARG A 755 -47.34 2.43 -23.36
CA ARG A 755 -47.49 1.82 -22.01
C ARG A 755 -46.97 2.64 -20.81
N LYS A 756 -47.62 3.78 -20.57
CA LYS A 756 -48.23 4.00 -19.24
C LYS A 756 -49.73 3.64 -19.30
N GLU A 757 -50.37 3.60 -18.13
CA GLU A 757 -51.82 3.38 -17.94
C GLU A 757 -52.44 2.07 -18.48
N ARG A 758 -52.45 1.03 -17.64
CA ARG A 758 -53.71 0.44 -17.18
C ARG A 758 -53.52 -0.41 -15.92
N CYS A 759 -54.43 -0.26 -14.96
CA CYS A 759 -54.44 -1.02 -13.71
C CYS A 759 -55.65 -1.96 -13.68
N LYS A 760 -55.40 -3.28 -13.48
CA LYS A 760 -56.21 -4.24 -12.68
C LYS A 760 -55.83 -5.71 -12.96
N ARG A 761 -55.58 -6.45 -11.87
CA ARG A 761 -55.81 -7.90 -11.66
C ARG A 761 -55.43 -8.90 -12.77
N GLY A 762 -54.34 -9.64 -12.54
CA GLY A 762 -54.11 -10.99 -13.09
C GLY A 762 -53.42 -11.84 -12.02
N ARG A 763 -53.97 -13.02 -11.67
CA ARG A 763 -53.51 -13.86 -10.55
C ARG A 763 -53.06 -15.22 -11.07
N PHE A 764 -51.79 -15.55 -10.90
CA PHE A 764 -51.27 -16.93 -11.00
C PHE A 764 -50.46 -17.28 -9.74
N VAL A 765 -50.38 -18.57 -9.46
CA VAL A 765 -50.02 -19.19 -8.17
C VAL A 765 -49.07 -20.37 -8.46
N VAL A 766 -48.56 -21.05 -7.42
CA VAL A 766 -47.68 -22.25 -7.42
C VAL A 766 -46.20 -21.90 -7.50
N LYS A 767 -45.32 -22.30 -6.55
CA LYS A 767 -45.50 -23.09 -5.31
C LYS A 767 -44.49 -22.63 -4.25
N GLU A 768 -44.91 -22.51 -2.99
CA GLU A 768 -44.01 -22.60 -1.83
C GLU A 768 -44.37 -23.87 -1.05
N GLU A 769 -43.39 -24.51 -0.40
CA GLU A 769 -43.61 -25.71 0.40
C GLU A 769 -43.59 -25.38 1.89
N LYS A 770 -44.58 -25.91 2.62
CA LYS A 770 -44.80 -25.64 4.04
C LYS A 770 -43.75 -26.33 4.91
N LYS A 771 -43.51 -25.77 6.11
CA LYS A 771 -43.69 -26.59 7.32
C LYS A 771 -44.26 -25.77 8.50
N ASP A 772 -45.15 -26.42 9.22
CA ASP A 772 -46.27 -25.86 9.98
C ASP A 772 -45.91 -25.14 11.29
N SER A 773 -46.88 -24.40 11.85
CA SER A 773 -46.81 -23.73 13.15
C SER A 773 -48.13 -23.89 13.91
N ASN A 774 -48.09 -24.41 15.15
CA ASN A 774 -49.15 -24.33 16.16
C ASN A 774 -48.79 -23.19 17.13
N GLU A 775 -49.64 -22.18 17.40
CA GLU A 775 -50.95 -22.14 18.10
C GLU A 775 -50.82 -21.96 19.62
N LEU A 776 -51.85 -21.33 20.23
CA LEU A 776 -51.96 -20.89 21.64
C LEU A 776 -51.00 -19.71 22.00
N SER A 777 -51.37 -18.42 22.10
CA SER A 777 -52.55 -17.69 22.63
C SER A 777 -52.41 -17.20 24.09
N ASP A 778 -52.99 -16.02 24.32
CA ASP A 778 -53.37 -15.38 25.60
C ASP A 778 -52.29 -14.74 26.52
N SER A 779 -52.21 -13.41 26.40
CA SER A 779 -52.44 -12.43 27.49
C SER A 779 -51.65 -12.49 28.81
N ALA A 780 -50.51 -11.78 28.87
CA ALA A 780 -50.00 -11.14 30.09
C ALA A 780 -49.00 -9.99 29.80
N GLY A 781 -49.04 -8.93 30.63
CA GLY A 781 -47.91 -8.03 30.93
C GLY A 781 -47.44 -7.02 29.87
N GLU A 782 -47.89 -5.77 29.96
CA GLU A 782 -47.20 -4.64 29.29
C GLU A 782 -45.81 -4.32 29.91
N GLU A 783 -45.53 -4.85 31.11
CA GLU A 783 -44.28 -4.63 31.86
C GLU A 783 -43.03 -5.15 31.14
N ASP A 784 -43.14 -6.28 30.41
CA ASP A 784 -42.02 -6.90 29.67
C ASP A 784 -41.37 -5.92 28.65
N SER A 785 -42.16 -4.99 28.11
CA SER A 785 -41.70 -3.94 27.18
C SER A 785 -40.74 -2.92 27.81
N ALA A 786 -40.86 -2.70 29.13
CA ALA A 786 -39.97 -1.82 29.87
C ALA A 786 -38.62 -2.50 30.16
N ASP A 787 -38.64 -3.77 30.59
CA ASP A 787 -37.42 -4.49 30.92
C ASP A 787 -36.63 -4.98 29.71
N LEU A 788 -37.28 -5.26 28.57
CA LEU A 788 -36.55 -5.47 27.30
C LEU A 788 -35.68 -4.25 26.95
N LYS A 789 -36.22 -3.04 27.12
CA LYS A 789 -35.49 -1.77 26.88
C LYS A 789 -34.45 -1.47 27.97
N ARG A 790 -34.67 -1.94 29.20
CA ARG A 790 -33.71 -1.81 30.31
C ARG A 790 -32.51 -2.75 30.12
N ALA A 791 -32.77 -4.01 29.77
CA ALA A 791 -31.75 -5.04 29.52
C ALA A 791 -30.92 -4.79 28.25
N GLN A 792 -31.50 -4.24 27.18
CA GLN A 792 -30.73 -3.88 25.97
C GLN A 792 -29.59 -2.88 26.23
N LYS A 793 -29.61 -2.13 27.34
CA LYS A 793 -28.51 -1.25 27.76
C LYS A 793 -27.24 -1.98 28.21
N ASP A 794 -27.33 -3.27 28.57
CA ASP A 794 -26.15 -4.05 28.98
C ASP A 794 -25.22 -4.37 27.79
N LYS A 795 -25.70 -4.18 26.56
CA LYS A 795 -25.01 -4.56 25.33
C LYS A 795 -23.79 -3.65 25.08
N GLY A 796 -22.60 -4.21 25.24
CA GLY A 796 -21.32 -3.49 25.18
C GLY A 796 -20.60 -3.35 26.51
N LEU A 797 -21.21 -3.74 27.64
CA LEU A 797 -20.51 -3.80 28.94
C LEU A 797 -19.31 -4.76 28.88
N HIS A 798 -18.22 -4.36 29.53
CA HIS A 798 -17.07 -5.23 29.81
C HIS A 798 -17.32 -6.03 31.08
N VAL A 799 -17.04 -7.32 31.02
CA VAL A 799 -17.28 -8.30 32.09
C VAL A 799 -16.12 -9.28 32.15
N GLU A 800 -15.90 -9.86 33.32
CA GLU A 800 -15.11 -11.08 33.45
C GLU A 800 -16.06 -12.25 33.68
N VAL A 801 -15.79 -13.36 33.00
CA VAL A 801 -16.56 -14.59 33.06
C VAL A 801 -15.64 -15.74 33.44
N ARG A 802 -16.06 -16.54 34.43
CA ARG A 802 -15.36 -17.73 34.88
C ARG A 802 -15.63 -18.89 33.93
N VAL A 803 -14.58 -19.46 33.31
CA VAL A 803 -14.65 -20.67 32.47
C VAL A 803 -13.53 -21.60 32.90
N ASN A 804 -13.83 -22.89 33.09
CA ASN A 804 -12.86 -23.91 33.53
C ASN A 804 -12.06 -23.51 34.79
N ARG A 805 -12.69 -22.75 35.71
CA ARG A 805 -12.13 -22.15 36.93
C ARG A 805 -11.19 -20.95 36.76
N GLU A 806 -10.83 -20.55 35.54
CA GLU A 806 -10.12 -19.29 35.27
C GLU A 806 -11.10 -18.15 34.93
N TRP A 807 -10.69 -16.90 35.15
CA TRP A 807 -11.46 -15.71 34.77
C TRP A 807 -10.96 -15.14 33.43
N TYR A 808 -11.88 -14.91 32.50
CA TYR A 808 -11.56 -14.32 31.20
C TYR A 808 -12.38 -13.05 30.93
N THR A 809 -11.71 -12.00 30.48
CA THR A 809 -12.34 -10.73 30.09
C THR A 809 -13.09 -10.86 28.76
N GLY A 810 -14.22 -10.16 28.65
CA GLY A 810 -14.99 -10.09 27.42
C GLY A 810 -16.04 -8.98 27.43
N ARG A 811 -16.81 -8.90 26.34
CA ARG A 811 -17.90 -7.94 26.15
C ARG A 811 -19.24 -8.61 25.86
N VAL A 812 -20.31 -8.04 26.42
CA VAL A 812 -21.69 -8.46 26.18
C VAL A 812 -22.11 -8.09 24.76
N THR A 813 -22.16 -9.08 23.86
CA THR A 813 -22.49 -8.91 22.42
C THR A 813 -23.98 -9.05 22.12
N ALA A 814 -24.72 -9.79 22.95
CA ALA A 814 -26.17 -9.93 22.89
C ALA A 814 -26.73 -10.08 24.32
N VAL A 815 -28.01 -9.75 24.47
CA VAL A 815 -28.77 -9.88 25.71
C VAL A 815 -30.09 -10.55 25.36
N GLU A 816 -30.46 -11.56 26.14
CA GLU A 816 -31.72 -12.30 26.05
C GLU A 816 -32.45 -12.19 27.38
N VAL A 817 -33.75 -11.92 27.35
CA VAL A 817 -34.60 -11.83 28.55
C VAL A 817 -35.60 -12.98 28.49
N GLY A 818 -35.48 -13.92 29.43
CA GLY A 818 -36.52 -14.90 29.73
C GLY A 818 -37.27 -14.49 31.00
N LYS A 819 -38.45 -15.08 31.23
CA LYS A 819 -39.47 -14.64 32.22
C LYS A 819 -38.94 -14.22 33.60
N HIS A 820 -37.87 -14.84 34.11
CA HIS A 820 -37.21 -14.46 35.37
C HIS A 820 -35.67 -14.39 35.27
N VAL A 821 -35.09 -14.44 34.07
CA VAL A 821 -33.64 -14.62 33.86
C VAL A 821 -33.14 -13.79 32.68
N VAL A 822 -32.13 -12.94 32.92
CA VAL A 822 -31.43 -12.20 31.86
C VAL A 822 -30.11 -12.91 31.53
N ARG A 823 -29.91 -13.30 30.27
CA ARG A 823 -28.66 -13.91 29.80
C ARG A 823 -27.87 -12.96 28.91
N TRP A 824 -26.56 -12.96 29.09
CA TRP A 824 -25.57 -12.21 28.32
C TRP A 824 -24.76 -13.14 27.42
N LYS A 825 -24.64 -12.82 26.13
CA LYS A 825 -23.70 -13.50 25.23
C LYS A 825 -22.36 -12.77 25.28
N VAL A 826 -21.45 -13.25 26.12
CA VAL A 826 -20.12 -12.65 26.29
C VAL A 826 -19.18 -13.19 25.21
N LYS A 827 -18.52 -12.29 24.50
CA LYS A 827 -17.40 -12.62 23.60
C LYS A 827 -16.10 -12.25 24.29
N PHE A 828 -15.18 -13.20 24.38
CA PHE A 828 -13.92 -13.00 25.08
C PHE A 828 -12.94 -12.14 24.28
N ASP A 829 -12.18 -11.30 24.97
CA ASP A 829 -11.16 -10.44 24.37
C ASP A 829 -9.85 -11.21 24.07
N TYR A 830 -9.61 -12.33 24.78
CA TYR A 830 -8.54 -13.30 24.52
C TYR A 830 -9.05 -14.73 24.77
N VAL A 831 -8.54 -15.70 24.01
CA VAL A 831 -8.90 -17.13 24.10
C VAL A 831 -7.61 -17.93 24.26
N PRO A 832 -7.31 -18.48 25.46
CA PRO A 832 -6.02 -19.15 25.70
C PRO A 832 -5.96 -20.60 25.21
N THR A 833 -7.10 -21.27 25.03
CA THR A 833 -7.17 -22.68 24.63
C THR A 833 -8.26 -22.94 23.59
N ASP A 834 -8.08 -23.95 22.74
CA ASP A 834 -9.09 -24.38 21.76
C ASP A 834 -10.39 -24.89 22.43
N THR A 835 -10.31 -25.28 23.71
CA THR A 835 -11.46 -25.65 24.55
C THR A 835 -12.29 -24.47 25.05
N THR A 836 -11.81 -23.23 24.95
CA THR A 836 -12.58 -22.03 25.30
C THR A 836 -13.35 -21.48 24.09
N PRO A 837 -14.70 -21.54 24.04
CA PRO A 837 -15.45 -21.01 22.91
C PRO A 837 -15.35 -19.48 22.86
N ARG A 838 -15.13 -18.92 21.66
CA ARG A 838 -14.98 -17.46 21.44
C ARG A 838 -16.12 -16.62 22.02
N ASP A 839 -17.33 -17.16 22.01
CA ASP A 839 -18.51 -16.56 22.63
C ASP A 839 -19.14 -17.59 23.59
N ARG A 840 -19.56 -17.19 24.79
CA ARG A 840 -20.32 -18.02 25.76
C ARG A 840 -21.57 -17.27 26.25
N TRP A 841 -22.69 -17.97 26.39
CA TRP A 841 -23.85 -17.46 27.12
C TRP A 841 -23.67 -17.66 28.62
N VAL A 842 -23.95 -16.61 29.40
CA VAL A 842 -23.89 -16.60 30.86
C VAL A 842 -25.08 -15.84 31.44
N GLU A 843 -25.36 -16.03 32.72
CA GLU A 843 -26.49 -15.43 33.42
C GLU A 843 -26.10 -14.17 34.20
N LYS A 844 -26.89 -13.10 34.05
CA LYS A 844 -26.63 -11.80 34.69
C LYS A 844 -26.83 -11.91 36.20
N GLY A 845 -25.72 -11.89 36.94
CA GLY A 845 -25.70 -12.04 38.41
C GLY A 845 -25.30 -13.44 38.90
N SER A 846 -24.97 -14.37 38.00
CA SER A 846 -24.32 -15.64 38.37
C SER A 846 -22.95 -15.39 39.01
N GLU A 847 -22.55 -16.26 39.95
CA GLU A 847 -21.20 -16.26 40.55
C GLU A 847 -20.06 -16.42 39.52
N ASP A 848 -20.36 -16.93 38.32
CA ASP A 848 -19.43 -17.01 37.19
C ASP A 848 -19.24 -15.66 36.46
N VAL A 849 -19.91 -14.57 36.85
CA VAL A 849 -19.94 -13.31 36.07
C VAL A 849 -19.77 -12.09 36.97
N ARG A 850 -18.76 -11.26 36.69
CA ARG A 850 -18.57 -9.96 37.35
C ARG A 850 -18.40 -8.80 36.36
N LEU A 851 -18.98 -7.65 36.70
CA LEU A 851 -18.86 -6.43 35.91
C LEU A 851 -17.49 -5.78 36.14
N MET A 852 -16.78 -5.46 35.06
CA MET A 852 -15.60 -4.61 35.13
C MET A 852 -16.05 -3.18 35.45
N LYS A 853 -15.59 -2.61 36.57
CA LYS A 853 -15.63 -1.16 36.75
C LYS A 853 -14.86 -0.51 35.59
N PRO A 854 -15.33 0.64 35.04
CA PRO A 854 -14.46 1.49 34.24
C PRO A 854 -13.20 1.85 35.06
N PRO A 855 -12.02 2.02 34.42
CA PRO A 855 -10.81 2.41 35.12
C PRO A 855 -10.89 3.88 35.57
N SER A 856 -11.50 4.12 36.73
CA SER A 856 -11.33 5.36 37.49
C SER A 856 -9.87 5.48 37.96
N PRO A 857 -9.22 6.65 37.85
CA PRO A 857 -7.86 6.86 38.31
C PRO A 857 -7.82 7.06 39.84
N GLU A 858 -8.05 5.98 40.60
CA GLU A 858 -8.01 5.98 42.07
C GLU A 858 -6.70 5.35 42.57
N HIS A 859 -5.78 6.21 43.03
CA HIS A 859 -4.89 5.91 44.14
C HIS A 859 -5.18 6.95 45.23
N GLN A 860 -5.78 6.50 46.33
CA GLN A 860 -6.10 7.26 47.54
C GLN A 860 -5.48 6.57 48.77
N SER A 861 -5.62 7.19 49.95
CA SER A 861 -5.02 6.84 51.26
C SER A 861 -3.50 7.12 51.33
N LEU A 862 -2.93 7.73 52.38
CA LEU A 862 -3.43 8.30 53.66
C LEU A 862 -2.79 9.71 53.82
N ASP A 863 -3.26 10.70 54.59
CA ASP A 863 -4.48 10.96 55.39
C ASP A 863 -4.69 12.50 55.40
N THR A 864 -5.87 13.13 55.55
CA THR A 864 -6.96 13.12 56.56
C THR A 864 -6.73 14.12 57.72
N GLN A 865 -7.75 14.95 58.01
CA GLN A 865 -7.85 16.08 58.96
C GLN A 865 -7.14 17.41 58.55
N GLN A 866 -7.67 18.62 58.81
CA GLN A 866 -9.07 19.13 58.95
C GLN A 866 -9.07 20.69 58.85
N GLU A 867 -10.24 21.33 58.64
CA GLU A 867 -10.47 22.81 58.64
C GLU A 867 -9.80 23.63 57.50
N GLY A 868 -10.31 24.77 57.02
CA GLY A 868 -11.60 25.47 57.23
C GLY A 868 -11.60 26.92 56.66
N GLY A 869 -12.69 27.35 55.99
CA GLY A 869 -12.84 28.68 55.32
C GLY A 869 -12.26 28.72 53.89
N GLU A 870 -12.93 29.09 52.78
CA GLU A 870 -14.07 30.00 52.45
C GLU A 870 -13.69 31.46 52.14
N GLU A 871 -14.49 32.09 51.25
CA GLU A 871 -14.41 33.47 50.69
C GLU A 871 -13.20 33.80 49.77
N GLU A 872 -13.32 34.56 48.67
CA GLU A 872 -14.49 34.95 47.85
C GLU A 872 -14.09 35.32 46.39
N VAL A 873 -15.11 35.46 45.52
CA VAL A 873 -15.28 36.31 44.31
C VAL A 873 -14.04 37.00 43.67
N GLY A 874 -13.83 37.01 42.35
CA GLY A 874 -14.75 36.67 41.25
C GLY A 874 -14.13 36.77 39.83
N PRO A 875 -14.96 36.72 38.75
CA PRO A 875 -14.49 36.32 37.41
C PRO A 875 -14.15 37.47 36.44
N VAL A 876 -13.11 37.26 35.60
CA VAL A 876 -12.82 38.14 34.45
C VAL A 876 -12.58 37.33 33.16
N ALA A 877 -13.60 37.41 32.29
CA ALA A 877 -13.56 37.52 30.83
C ALA A 877 -12.43 36.88 29.98
N GLN A 878 -12.85 36.00 29.06
CA GLN A 878 -12.65 36.18 27.60
C GLN A 878 -11.23 36.48 27.06
N GLN A 879 -10.64 35.47 26.40
CA GLN A 879 -10.67 35.45 24.93
C GLN A 879 -10.16 34.13 24.33
N ALA A 880 -11.05 33.41 23.64
CA ALA A 880 -10.65 32.43 22.64
C ALA A 880 -10.32 33.17 21.34
N ILE A 881 -9.03 33.32 21.02
CA ILE A 881 -8.57 33.88 19.74
C ILE A 881 -8.17 32.73 18.82
N ALA A 882 -8.67 32.76 17.59
CA ALA A 882 -8.22 31.86 16.54
C ALA A 882 -6.81 32.29 16.10
N VAL A 883 -5.80 31.53 16.51
CA VAL A 883 -4.44 31.66 15.99
C VAL A 883 -4.41 30.95 14.64
N ALA A 884 -4.39 31.75 13.55
CA ALA A 884 -3.80 31.27 12.31
C ALA A 884 -2.30 31.09 12.53
N GLU A 885 -1.66 30.16 11.83
CA GLU A 885 -0.21 29.95 11.90
C GLU A 885 0.50 30.95 10.97
N PRO A 886 1.31 31.88 11.52
CA PRO A 886 2.49 32.40 10.83
C PRO A 886 3.78 31.95 11.53
N SER A 887 4.86 31.89 10.76
CA SER A 887 6.18 31.44 11.17
C SER A 887 6.75 32.22 12.36
N THR A 888 7.30 31.50 13.34
CA THR A 888 8.27 31.99 14.33
C THR A 888 9.28 30.87 14.63
N SER A 889 10.58 31.12 14.78
CA SER A 889 11.34 32.36 14.55
C SER A 889 12.77 32.02 14.14
N GLU A 890 13.46 32.94 13.46
CA GLU A 890 14.83 32.76 12.98
C GLU A 890 15.84 32.67 14.14
N CYS A 891 16.83 31.79 14.00
CA CYS A 891 17.99 31.74 14.89
C CYS A 891 18.99 32.86 14.54
N LEU A 892 18.67 34.11 14.88
CA LEU A 892 19.58 35.23 14.66
C LEU A 892 20.85 35.10 15.52
N ARG A 893 21.96 34.77 14.86
CA ARG A 893 23.31 34.98 15.41
C ARG A 893 23.54 36.50 15.50
N ILE A 894 23.95 36.99 16.66
CA ILE A 894 24.42 38.37 16.86
C ILE A 894 25.76 38.28 17.60
N GLU A 895 26.83 38.74 16.97
CA GLU A 895 28.12 38.91 17.64
C GLU A 895 28.08 40.15 18.55
N PRO A 896 28.72 40.10 19.75
CA PRO A 896 28.75 41.24 20.66
C PRO A 896 29.90 42.19 20.34
N ASP A 897 29.63 43.25 19.58
CA ASP A 897 30.53 44.42 19.56
C ASP A 897 30.20 45.37 20.73
N THR A 898 31.25 45.99 21.30
CA THR A 898 31.22 46.57 22.64
C THR A 898 31.20 48.10 22.61
N THR A 899 30.10 48.76 23.04
CA THR A 899 30.11 50.19 23.45
C THR A 899 28.84 50.67 24.20
N ALA A 900 28.42 50.02 25.31
CA ALA A 900 27.40 50.58 26.20
C ALA A 900 27.55 50.14 27.68
N LEU A 901 28.00 51.04 28.56
CA LEU A 901 28.15 50.79 30.00
C LEU A 901 26.85 51.06 30.78
N SER A 902 25.82 50.22 30.58
CA SER A 902 24.56 50.30 31.33
C SER A 902 23.77 49.00 31.51
N THR A 903 24.08 47.91 30.80
CA THR A 903 23.23 46.71 30.66
C THR A 903 23.56 45.53 31.59
N ASN A 904 24.58 45.64 32.44
CA ASN A 904 25.10 44.49 33.21
C ASN A 904 24.08 43.85 34.17
N HIS A 905 23.25 44.64 34.86
CA HIS A 905 22.32 44.08 35.87
C HIS A 905 21.19 43.24 35.23
N GLU A 906 20.54 43.74 34.19
CA GLU A 906 19.47 43.01 33.47
C GLU A 906 20.02 41.70 32.87
N THR A 907 21.26 41.72 32.38
CA THR A 907 21.96 40.54 31.86
C THR A 907 22.21 39.48 32.94
N ILE A 908 22.60 39.91 34.15
CA ILE A 908 22.79 39.02 35.30
C ILE A 908 21.46 38.40 35.76
N ASP A 909 20.40 39.19 35.89
CA ASP A 909 19.08 38.69 36.31
C ASP A 909 18.49 37.68 35.31
N LEU A 910 18.68 37.92 34.00
CA LEU A 910 18.30 36.98 32.95
C LEU A 910 19.09 35.66 33.06
N LEU A 911 20.41 35.71 33.24
CA LEU A 911 21.26 34.53 33.42
C LEU A 911 20.89 33.74 34.69
N VAL A 912 20.64 34.43 35.80
CA VAL A 912 20.16 33.85 37.07
C VAL A 912 18.82 33.14 36.86
N GLN A 913 17.89 33.73 36.12
CA GLN A 913 16.58 33.12 35.86
C GLN A 913 16.65 31.93 34.89
N ILE A 914 17.54 31.97 33.89
CA ILE A 914 17.85 30.83 33.02
C ILE A 914 18.43 29.67 33.87
N LEU A 915 19.41 29.94 34.74
CA LEU A 915 20.01 28.94 35.61
C LEU A 915 18.98 28.29 36.55
N ARG A 916 18.10 29.08 37.20
CA ARG A 916 16.97 28.54 37.98
C ARG A 916 16.08 27.63 37.14
N ASN A 917 15.75 28.02 35.91
CA ASN A 917 14.90 27.22 35.03
C ASN A 917 15.55 25.89 34.63
N CYS A 918 16.83 25.89 34.27
CA CYS A 918 17.59 24.67 33.97
C CYS A 918 17.65 23.71 35.18
N LEU A 919 18.01 24.23 36.36
CA LEU A 919 18.09 23.43 37.58
C LEU A 919 16.73 22.90 38.05
N ARG A 920 15.63 23.63 37.79
CA ARG A 920 14.27 23.18 38.10
C ARG A 920 13.74 22.16 37.07
N TYR A 921 14.24 22.17 35.83
CA TYR A 921 13.87 21.23 34.78
C TYR A 921 14.56 19.87 35.00
N PHE A 922 15.89 19.86 35.08
CA PHE A 922 16.72 18.65 35.16
C PHE A 922 16.89 18.06 36.58
N LEU A 923 16.14 18.54 37.58
CA LEU A 923 16.30 18.15 38.99
C LEU A 923 16.25 16.62 39.19
N PRO A 924 17.31 15.96 39.71
CA PRO A 924 17.29 14.53 40.00
C PRO A 924 16.22 14.19 41.05
N PRO A 925 15.49 13.06 40.93
CA PRO A 925 14.40 12.72 41.84
C PRO A 925 14.80 12.59 43.33
N SER A 926 16.07 12.29 43.60
CA SER A 926 16.64 12.12 44.94
C SER A 926 17.45 13.33 45.44
N PHE A 927 17.47 14.45 44.70
CA PHE A 927 18.34 15.57 45.05
C PHE A 927 17.84 16.32 46.30
N PRO A 928 18.72 16.74 47.25
CA PRO A 928 18.27 17.30 48.53
C PRO A 928 17.48 18.62 48.46
N ILE A 929 17.61 19.38 47.37
CA ILE A 929 16.99 20.70 47.20
C ILE A 929 15.74 20.56 46.33
N SER A 930 14.56 20.82 46.90
CA SER A 930 13.28 20.71 46.19
C SER A 930 13.09 21.81 45.13
N LYS A 931 12.20 21.56 44.14
CA LYS A 931 11.81 22.58 43.13
C LYS A 931 11.25 23.87 43.74
N LYS A 932 10.73 23.84 44.98
CA LYS A 932 10.29 25.03 45.71
C LYS A 932 11.48 25.85 46.20
N GLN A 933 12.44 25.22 46.90
CA GLN A 933 13.67 25.88 47.35
C GLN A 933 14.45 26.47 46.17
N LEU A 934 14.68 25.68 45.10
CA LEU A 934 15.34 26.13 43.86
C LEU A 934 14.66 27.32 43.16
N SER A 935 13.38 27.59 43.46
CA SER A 935 12.66 28.75 42.92
C SER A 935 12.71 29.97 43.84
N ALA A 936 13.12 29.81 45.10
CA ALA A 936 13.32 30.87 46.08
C ALA A 936 14.78 31.37 46.15
N MET A 937 15.75 30.59 45.63
CA MET A 937 17.17 30.91 45.75
C MET A 937 17.57 32.24 45.10
N ASN A 938 18.33 33.04 45.83
CA ASN A 938 18.94 34.29 45.38
C ASN A 938 20.20 34.05 44.50
N SER A 939 20.85 35.11 44.04
CA SER A 939 22.06 35.05 43.20
C SER A 939 23.20 34.26 43.85
N ASP A 940 23.45 34.51 45.13
CA ASP A 940 24.63 34.07 45.86
C ASP A 940 24.48 32.60 46.30
N GLU A 941 23.25 32.23 46.64
CA GLU A 941 22.81 30.84 46.83
C GLU A 941 22.95 30.02 45.53
N LEU A 942 22.65 30.60 44.35
CA LEU A 942 22.83 29.92 43.06
C LEU A 942 24.29 29.79 42.65
N ILE A 943 25.13 30.79 42.95
CA ILE A 943 26.59 30.72 42.79
C ILE A 943 27.21 29.63 43.66
N SER A 944 26.63 29.37 44.84
CA SER A 944 27.06 28.32 45.78
C SER A 944 26.34 26.98 45.61
N PHE A 945 25.46 26.83 44.61
CA PHE A 945 24.73 25.57 44.36
C PHE A 945 25.70 24.44 43.96
N PRO A 946 25.61 23.22 44.56
CA PRO A 946 26.60 22.16 44.37
C PRO A 946 26.42 21.39 43.05
N LEU A 947 26.66 22.08 41.93
CA LEU A 947 26.50 21.59 40.55
C LEU A 947 27.16 20.23 40.29
N LYS A 948 28.35 19.97 40.86
CA LYS A 948 29.07 18.69 40.68
C LYS A 948 28.29 17.50 41.23
N GLU A 949 27.70 17.62 42.41
CA GLU A 949 26.91 16.52 43.01
C GLU A 949 25.52 16.44 42.36
N TYR A 950 24.94 17.57 41.96
CA TYR A 950 23.70 17.62 41.16
C TYR A 950 23.83 16.85 39.83
N PHE A 951 24.85 17.15 39.03
CA PHE A 951 25.05 16.46 37.75
C PHE A 951 25.42 14.99 37.93
N LYS A 952 26.20 14.64 38.97
CA LYS A 952 26.51 13.25 39.31
C LYS A 952 25.27 12.44 39.70
N GLN A 953 24.34 13.01 40.47
CA GLN A 953 23.06 12.35 40.77
C GLN A 953 22.13 12.29 39.55
N TYR A 954 22.18 13.29 38.66
CA TYR A 954 21.47 13.26 37.37
C TYR A 954 22.01 12.14 36.46
N GLU A 955 23.33 12.02 36.35
CA GLU A 955 24.03 10.99 35.57
C GLU A 955 23.74 9.58 36.10
N VAL A 956 23.84 9.36 37.41
CA VAL A 956 23.44 8.08 38.04
C VAL A 956 21.96 7.78 37.81
N GLY A 957 21.09 8.79 37.84
CA GLY A 957 19.66 8.65 37.51
C GLY A 957 19.43 8.21 36.06
N LEU A 958 20.10 8.85 35.10
CA LEU A 958 20.06 8.48 33.68
C LEU A 958 20.65 7.10 33.43
N GLN A 959 21.78 6.77 34.03
CA GLN A 959 22.46 5.48 33.85
C GLN A 959 21.60 4.34 34.39
N ASN A 960 20.97 4.51 35.56
CA ASN A 960 19.98 3.56 36.09
C ASN A 960 18.74 3.45 35.19
N LEU A 961 18.25 4.56 34.62
CA LEU A 961 17.12 4.55 33.70
C LEU A 961 17.45 3.78 32.41
N CYS A 962 18.59 4.05 31.78
CA CYS A 962 19.10 3.32 30.62
C CYS A 962 19.29 1.83 30.91
N ASN A 963 19.93 1.49 32.03
CA ASN A 963 20.08 0.10 32.48
C ASN A 963 18.71 -0.60 32.65
N SER A 964 17.70 0.10 33.18
CA SER A 964 16.35 -0.45 33.32
C SER A 964 15.65 -0.68 31.97
N TYR A 965 15.82 0.21 31.00
CA TYR A 965 15.30 0.04 29.65
C TYR A 965 16.01 -1.09 28.91
N GLN A 966 17.33 -1.18 29.01
CA GLN A 966 18.11 -2.24 28.37
C GLN A 966 17.81 -3.60 28.98
N SER A 967 17.80 -3.73 30.31
CA SER A 967 17.38 -4.98 30.99
C SER A 967 15.95 -5.40 30.61
N ARG A 968 15.04 -4.45 30.37
CA ARG A 968 13.65 -4.72 29.92
C ARG A 968 13.57 -5.07 28.44
N ALA A 969 14.45 -4.54 27.60
CA ALA A 969 14.61 -4.91 26.20
C ALA A 969 15.18 -6.32 26.07
N ASP A 970 16.29 -6.62 26.76
CA ASP A 970 16.94 -7.93 26.79
C ASP A 970 16.00 -9.04 27.28
N SER A 971 15.20 -8.74 28.31
CA SER A 971 14.20 -9.68 28.83
C SER A 971 13.09 -9.97 27.82
N ARG A 972 12.68 -8.95 27.03
CA ARG A 972 11.71 -9.12 25.94
C ARG A 972 12.30 -9.86 24.74
N ALA A 973 13.55 -9.58 24.39
CA ALA A 973 14.28 -10.29 23.34
C ALA A 973 14.39 -11.78 23.67
N LYS A 974 14.83 -12.14 24.88
CA LYS A 974 14.92 -13.53 25.36
C LYS A 974 13.56 -14.24 25.35
N ALA A 975 12.49 -13.59 25.84
CA ALA A 975 11.15 -14.16 25.78
C ALA A 975 10.65 -14.35 24.33
N SER A 976 11.03 -13.47 23.41
CA SER A 976 10.72 -13.59 21.98
C SER A 976 11.50 -14.74 21.33
N GLU A 977 12.80 -14.89 21.63
CA GLU A 977 13.62 -16.03 21.17
C GLU A 977 13.09 -17.37 21.71
N GLU A 978 12.69 -17.43 22.98
CA GLU A 978 12.18 -18.66 23.58
C GLU A 978 10.81 -19.06 23.01
N SER A 979 9.95 -18.07 22.74
CA SER A 979 8.70 -18.25 22.00
C SER A 979 8.94 -18.73 20.56
N LEU A 980 9.94 -18.16 19.86
CA LEU A 980 10.35 -18.58 18.52
C LEU A 980 10.87 -20.02 18.51
N ARG A 981 11.82 -20.38 19.39
CA ARG A 981 12.35 -21.76 19.53
C ARG A 981 11.26 -22.77 19.88
N THR A 982 10.27 -22.37 20.69
CA THR A 982 9.10 -23.21 21.02
C THR A 982 8.22 -23.40 19.80
N SER A 983 8.04 -22.36 18.97
CA SER A 983 7.27 -22.41 17.73
C SER A 983 7.98 -23.25 16.66
N GLU A 984 9.30 -23.11 16.49
CA GLU A 984 10.11 -23.96 15.61
C GLU A 984 10.09 -25.44 16.02
N ARG A 985 10.08 -25.75 17.32
CA ARG A 985 9.94 -27.13 17.79
C ARG A 985 8.58 -27.69 17.43
N LYS A 986 7.51 -26.94 17.68
CA LYS A 986 6.14 -27.31 17.27
C LYS A 986 6.03 -27.51 15.75
N LEU A 987 6.67 -26.63 14.96
CA LEU A 987 6.72 -26.74 13.51
C LEU A 987 7.38 -28.07 13.08
N ARG A 988 8.58 -28.37 13.57
CA ARG A 988 9.28 -29.64 13.28
C ARG A 988 8.51 -30.87 13.75
N GLU A 989 7.86 -30.79 14.91
CA GLU A 989 6.97 -31.85 15.38
C GLU A 989 5.74 -32.03 14.47
N THR A 990 5.21 -30.97 13.85
CA THR A 990 4.13 -31.08 12.86
C THR A 990 4.61 -31.54 11.49
N GLU A 991 5.81 -31.14 11.06
CA GLU A 991 6.46 -31.62 9.83
C GLU A 991 6.75 -33.12 9.92
N GLU A 992 7.31 -33.62 11.03
CA GLU A 992 7.48 -35.06 11.25
C GLU A 992 6.15 -35.83 11.26
N LYS A 993 5.10 -35.25 11.85
CA LYS A 993 3.75 -35.86 11.85
C LYS A 993 3.15 -35.87 10.45
N LEU A 994 3.34 -34.81 9.67
CA LEU A 994 2.91 -34.71 8.28
C LEU A 994 3.66 -35.71 7.39
N GLN A 995 4.99 -35.83 7.52
CA GLN A 995 5.77 -36.78 6.72
C GLN A 995 5.37 -38.23 7.04
N LYS A 996 5.21 -38.57 8.33
CA LYS A 996 4.70 -39.89 8.76
C LYS A 996 3.29 -40.15 8.24
N LEU A 997 2.43 -39.12 8.19
CA LEU A 997 1.09 -39.23 7.59
C LEU A 997 1.17 -39.45 6.08
N ARG A 998 1.99 -38.67 5.34
CA ARG A 998 2.22 -38.84 3.90
C ARG A 998 2.74 -40.24 3.57
N THR A 999 3.80 -40.71 4.23
CA THR A 999 4.33 -42.07 4.04
C THR A 999 3.27 -43.15 4.34
N ASN A 1000 2.47 -42.97 5.40
CA ASN A 1000 1.37 -43.90 5.70
C ASN A 1000 0.27 -43.88 4.64
N ILE A 1001 -0.04 -42.72 4.04
CA ILE A 1001 -1.04 -42.62 2.96
C ILE A 1001 -0.50 -43.26 1.68
N VAL A 1002 0.75 -42.99 1.27
CA VAL A 1002 1.38 -43.67 0.11
C VAL A 1002 1.34 -45.19 0.27
N ALA A 1003 1.75 -45.69 1.45
CA ALA A 1003 1.72 -47.12 1.76
C ALA A 1003 0.31 -47.72 1.92
N LEU A 1004 -0.74 -46.88 2.03
CA LEU A 1004 -2.14 -47.30 1.96
C LEU A 1004 -2.65 -47.29 0.51
N LEU A 1005 -2.32 -46.26 -0.26
CA LEU A 1005 -2.70 -46.12 -1.67
C LEU A 1005 -2.10 -47.25 -2.52
N GLN A 1006 -0.81 -47.54 -2.37
CA GLN A 1006 -0.12 -48.67 -3.03
C GLN A 1006 -0.68 -50.06 -2.63
N LYS A 1007 -1.50 -50.15 -1.57
CA LYS A 1007 -2.22 -51.38 -1.18
C LYS A 1007 -3.67 -51.43 -1.65
N VAL A 1008 -4.21 -50.33 -2.17
CA VAL A 1008 -5.59 -50.22 -2.69
C VAL A 1008 -5.59 -50.17 -4.22
N GLN A 1009 -4.55 -49.59 -4.83
CA GLN A 1009 -4.27 -49.64 -6.26
C GLN A 1009 -2.78 -49.86 -6.48
N GLU A 1010 -2.42 -50.97 -7.11
CA GLU A 1010 -1.01 -51.33 -7.40
C GLU A 1010 -0.39 -50.38 -8.45
N ASP A 1011 -1.20 -49.75 -9.30
CA ASP A 1011 -0.79 -48.81 -10.35
C ASP A 1011 -0.68 -47.33 -9.91
N ILE A 1012 -0.73 -47.01 -8.61
CA ILE A 1012 -0.52 -45.62 -8.13
C ILE A 1012 0.98 -45.28 -8.12
N ASP A 1013 1.41 -44.56 -9.14
CA ASP A 1013 2.73 -43.93 -9.24
C ASP A 1013 2.66 -42.46 -8.77
N ILE A 1014 2.92 -42.23 -7.48
CA ILE A 1014 3.04 -40.90 -6.86
C ILE A 1014 4.49 -40.73 -6.41
N ASN A 1015 5.21 -39.81 -7.03
CA ASN A 1015 6.67 -39.65 -6.85
C ASN A 1015 7.05 -38.43 -5.99
N THR A 1016 6.10 -37.56 -5.69
CA THR A 1016 6.33 -36.34 -4.90
C THR A 1016 5.25 -36.11 -3.86
N ASP A 1017 5.63 -35.44 -2.78
CA ASP A 1017 4.71 -34.97 -1.75
C ASP A 1017 3.66 -34.00 -2.30
N ASP A 1018 3.98 -33.25 -3.36
CA ASP A 1018 3.06 -32.33 -4.05
C ASP A 1018 2.00 -33.09 -4.88
N GLU A 1019 2.38 -34.17 -5.59
CA GLU A 1019 1.43 -35.07 -6.25
C GLU A 1019 0.53 -35.78 -5.25
N LEU A 1020 1.08 -36.19 -4.10
CA LEU A 1020 0.32 -36.81 -3.02
C LEU A 1020 -0.70 -35.84 -2.41
N ASP A 1021 -0.27 -34.63 -2.04
CA ASP A 1021 -1.15 -33.61 -1.49
C ASP A 1021 -2.20 -33.16 -2.51
N ALA A 1022 -1.86 -33.09 -3.81
CA ALA A 1022 -2.82 -32.82 -4.88
C ALA A 1022 -3.83 -33.97 -5.09
N TYR A 1023 -3.39 -35.23 -5.01
CA TYR A 1023 -4.27 -36.40 -5.07
C TYR A 1023 -5.20 -36.47 -3.84
N ILE A 1024 -4.71 -36.05 -2.67
CA ILE A 1024 -5.52 -35.88 -1.44
C ILE A 1024 -6.50 -34.70 -1.58
N GLU A 1025 -6.08 -33.54 -2.10
CA GLU A 1025 -6.99 -32.40 -2.32
C GLU A 1025 -8.06 -32.76 -3.37
N ASP A 1026 -7.73 -33.51 -4.42
CA ASP A 1026 -8.68 -34.04 -5.41
C ASP A 1026 -9.65 -35.06 -4.78
N LEU A 1027 -9.17 -36.01 -3.96
CA LEU A 1027 -10.00 -36.94 -3.19
C LEU A 1027 -10.98 -36.23 -2.24
N ILE A 1028 -10.55 -35.14 -1.60
CA ILE A 1028 -11.36 -34.36 -0.65
C ILE A 1028 -12.33 -33.41 -1.40
N THR A 1029 -11.93 -32.83 -2.53
CA THR A 1029 -12.74 -31.84 -3.26
C THR A 1029 -13.69 -32.45 -4.30
N LYS A 1030 -13.38 -33.62 -4.86
CA LYS A 1030 -14.37 -34.45 -5.56
C LYS A 1030 -15.37 -35.11 -4.61
N GLY A 1031 -14.98 -35.23 -3.33
CA GLY A 1031 -15.75 -35.58 -2.14
C GLY A 1031 -17.22 -35.94 -2.35
N ASP A 1032 -17.46 -37.25 -2.35
CA ASP A 1032 -18.73 -37.86 -1.90
C ASP A 1032 -18.52 -38.43 -0.51
#